data_AF-A0A2D4VIN5-F1
#
_entry.id   AF-A0A2D4VIN5-F1
#
_cell.length_a   1.000
_cell.length_b   1.000
_cell.length_c   1.000
_cell.angle_alpha   90.00
_cell.angle_beta   90.00
_cell.angle_gamma   90.00
#
_symmetry.space_group_name_H-M   'P 1'
#
loop_
_entity.id
_entity.type
_entity.pdbx_description
1 polymer ?
#
loop_
_entity_poly.entity_id
_entity_poly.type
_entity_poly.pdbx_seq_one_letter_code
_entity_poly.pdbx_strand_id
1 'polypeptide(L)'
;MLTLGPLAFAAPWVLTGLIALPAIWWLLRIAPPSPKRIRFPAIRLLQGLSNEEETPAHTPLWLLILRMLLAAIVIIALAEPLWNPAPKVSGGGPLLIVIDDGWASAADWNDRQNARDSLIAAARREDRPVLTVGTAPRLTPGDIDFSSPDDAASRARAMEPRPFAPDRMALAERLEKAPALKKAAPHIVWIGDGLDYGKAADFSEALARIAGKDGVTLIEPAQRALALLPPESDGDALVSKIRRASPADPGEGTVQAIGTKGNVLATASFAFEDGALETNARLQLPLELRNRIDRLQIVNENSAGAVTLLDERWRRRAVGLVSGSGTNKAQALLSDLYYIRKALAPYAELREAGTGSGSSSVAELLSRPLSALMLADVGTLTKADEKRVADWVEKGGTLVRFAGPHLAAQSDSLIPVPLRHGGRALGGALSWTEPQHLAPFDENSPFAGLTVPKDVNVSRQELAEPTLDLGDKTWARLTDGTPLVTAAKRGKGRIVLFHVTANTDWSNLPISGLFVDMLRRLVAKAQNVAEPASGKSGDETLSPVATLNGFGRLGTPSPTVTAIPARELGRTDNNPRHPPGLYGPQDAPRARNLASDALKLTPATDLPGLSERRGFAAGAEIGLRPPLLGLALLLLIADGIAALWVTGLFETGEIRRGRLGRNLLPLLLLGLVLAAAPKAFAADNDNFDIAASTETRLAYVITGDTQVDEVSREGLNGLSNALRQRTAFEPDDPMGVDVAKDELAFFPLLYWPMTANQPPLSPETLGKIDAYMKNGGMILFDTRDQQEALSGAGGNGPGARTLQRLLAGLDLPALEPVPANHVLTRSFYLLKDFPGRWAGGQLWVAASDSGSTDTTSLTARTNDGVSPIIIGSNDYAAAWAVDNNGRARYPVVPGGERQREMAERVGINLVMYALTGNYKSDQVHIPALLERLGQ
;
A
#
# COMPACT_ATOMS: atom_id res chain seq x y z
N MET A 1 -4.84 -14.11 -51.25
CA MET A 1 -5.06 -14.59 -49.87
C MET A 1 -6.24 -15.54 -49.85
N LEU A 2 -6.10 -16.67 -49.15
CA LEU A 2 -7.18 -17.64 -48.90
C LEU A 2 -7.40 -17.71 -47.39
N THR A 3 -8.63 -17.51 -46.92
CA THR A 3 -9.00 -17.51 -45.49
C THR A 3 -9.84 -18.75 -45.17
N LEU A 4 -9.44 -19.50 -44.14
CA LEU A 4 -10.07 -20.72 -43.64
C LEU A 4 -10.27 -20.61 -42.13
N GLY A 5 -11.36 -19.97 -41.70
CA GLY A 5 -11.60 -19.68 -40.28
C GLY A 5 -10.53 -18.73 -39.71
N PRO A 6 -9.90 -19.05 -38.56
CA PRO A 6 -8.85 -18.21 -37.96
C PRO A 6 -7.50 -18.31 -38.71
N LEU A 7 -7.34 -19.24 -39.66
CA LEU A 7 -6.11 -19.42 -40.42
C LEU A 7 -6.26 -18.82 -41.83
N ALA A 8 -5.24 -18.13 -42.32
CA ALA A 8 -5.20 -17.66 -43.70
C ALA A 8 -3.81 -17.83 -44.32
N PHE A 9 -3.77 -17.96 -45.65
CA PHE A 9 -2.52 -18.06 -46.41
C PHE A 9 -2.39 -16.84 -47.30
N ALA A 10 -1.30 -16.08 -47.16
CA ALA A 10 -1.06 -14.93 -48.01
C ALA A 10 -0.81 -15.35 -49.47
N ALA A 11 -0.03 -16.42 -49.66
CA ALA A 11 0.33 -17.00 -50.96
C ALA A 11 -0.23 -18.43 -51.13
N PRO A 12 -1.56 -18.61 -51.26
CA PRO A 12 -2.21 -19.92 -51.26
C PRO A 12 -1.77 -20.83 -52.42
N TRP A 13 -1.31 -20.26 -53.54
CA TRP A 13 -0.81 -21.00 -54.68
C TRP A 13 0.42 -21.85 -54.34
N VAL A 14 1.23 -21.46 -53.34
CA VAL A 14 2.39 -22.24 -52.91
C VAL A 14 1.98 -23.60 -52.34
N LEU A 15 0.77 -23.72 -51.79
CA LEU A 15 0.24 -24.97 -51.25
C LEU A 15 0.05 -26.05 -52.34
N THR A 16 -0.06 -25.68 -53.63
CA THR A 16 -0.08 -26.68 -54.71
C THR A 16 1.24 -27.45 -54.80
N GLY A 17 2.33 -26.92 -54.23
CA GLY A 17 3.61 -27.63 -54.07
C GLY A 17 3.49 -28.92 -53.26
N LEU A 18 2.47 -29.06 -52.40
CA LEU A 18 2.21 -30.31 -51.67
C LEU A 18 1.90 -31.47 -52.64
N ILE A 19 1.41 -31.20 -53.85
CA ILE A 19 1.17 -32.21 -54.89
C ILE A 19 2.48 -32.77 -55.44
N ALA A 20 3.60 -32.05 -55.32
CA ALA A 20 4.92 -32.53 -55.75
C ALA A 20 5.57 -33.51 -54.75
N LEU A 21 5.01 -33.64 -53.54
CA LEU A 21 5.54 -34.52 -52.50
C LEU A 21 5.75 -35.99 -52.97
N PRO A 22 4.81 -36.66 -53.67
CA PRO A 22 5.03 -38.01 -54.20
C PRO A 22 6.19 -38.11 -55.22
N ALA A 23 6.46 -37.05 -55.98
CA ALA A 23 7.61 -37.00 -56.88
C ALA A 23 8.93 -36.84 -56.10
N ILE A 24 8.92 -36.03 -55.03
CA ILE A 24 10.05 -35.90 -54.09
C ILE A 24 10.34 -37.24 -53.40
N TRP A 25 9.28 -37.95 -52.97
CA TRP A 25 9.37 -39.30 -52.44
C TRP A 25 10.05 -40.27 -53.42
N TRP A 26 9.66 -40.22 -54.70
CA TRP A 26 10.25 -41.06 -55.74
C TRP A 26 11.72 -40.73 -55.98
N LEU A 27 12.09 -39.44 -55.98
CA LEU A 27 13.47 -38.98 -56.15
C LEU A 27 14.38 -39.31 -54.96
N LEU A 28 13.86 -39.23 -53.73
CA LEU A 28 14.59 -39.57 -52.50
C LEU A 28 14.77 -41.08 -52.31
N ARG A 29 14.08 -41.92 -53.09
CA ARG A 29 14.17 -43.40 -53.05
C ARG A 29 15.36 -43.95 -53.86
N ILE A 30 16.23 -43.11 -54.42
CA ILE A 30 17.31 -43.59 -55.29
C ILE A 30 18.38 -44.33 -54.48
N ALA A 31 18.52 -45.62 -54.81
CA ALA A 31 19.42 -46.62 -54.24
C ALA A 31 20.91 -46.25 -54.38
N PRO A 32 21.82 -46.83 -53.55
CA PRO A 32 23.26 -46.65 -53.74
C PRO A 32 23.71 -47.14 -55.13
N PRO A 33 24.80 -46.59 -55.69
CA PRO A 33 25.33 -47.04 -56.98
C PRO A 33 25.68 -48.53 -56.93
N SER A 34 25.38 -49.24 -58.02
CA SER A 34 25.66 -50.68 -58.16
C SER A 34 27.12 -51.01 -57.80
N PRO A 35 27.39 -52.12 -57.09
CA PRO A 35 28.74 -52.48 -56.66
C PRO A 35 29.70 -52.56 -57.85
N LYS A 36 30.86 -51.89 -57.75
CA LYS A 36 31.93 -51.98 -58.76
C LYS A 36 32.57 -53.35 -58.68
N ARG A 37 32.46 -54.14 -59.75
CA ARG A 37 33.18 -55.41 -59.88
C ARG A 37 34.66 -55.15 -60.19
N ILE A 38 35.54 -55.49 -59.25
CA ILE A 38 36.99 -55.45 -59.45
C ILE A 38 37.44 -56.87 -59.81
N ARG A 39 38.17 -57.06 -60.93
CA ARG A 39 38.77 -58.36 -61.26
C ARG A 39 39.97 -58.58 -60.35
N PHE A 40 39.83 -59.46 -59.35
CA PHE A 40 40.91 -59.85 -58.46
C PHE A 40 41.53 -61.18 -58.95
N PRO A 41 42.80 -61.22 -59.39
CA PRO A 41 43.37 -62.40 -60.05
C PRO A 41 43.59 -63.63 -59.13
N ALA A 42 43.51 -63.48 -57.82
CA ALA A 42 43.85 -64.52 -56.84
C ALA A 42 42.63 -65.21 -56.18
N ILE A 43 41.61 -65.55 -56.97
CA ILE A 43 40.37 -66.23 -56.48
C ILE A 43 40.66 -67.56 -55.77
N ARG A 44 41.80 -68.20 -56.05
CA ARG A 44 42.19 -69.49 -55.46
C ARG A 44 42.47 -69.42 -53.94
N LEU A 45 42.78 -68.23 -53.40
CA LEU A 45 43.04 -68.02 -51.97
C LEU A 45 41.75 -67.81 -51.13
N LEU A 46 40.58 -67.72 -51.77
CA LEU A 46 39.30 -67.41 -51.10
C LEU A 46 38.32 -68.60 -51.11
N GLN A 47 38.76 -69.79 -51.53
CA GLN A 47 37.95 -71.02 -51.43
C GLN A 47 37.77 -71.42 -49.96
N GLY A 48 36.68 -70.94 -49.36
CA GLY A 48 36.30 -71.23 -47.96
C GLY A 48 35.58 -70.08 -47.25
N LEU A 49 35.55 -68.87 -47.83
CA LEU A 49 34.78 -67.75 -47.28
C LEU A 49 33.32 -67.84 -47.71
N SER A 50 32.43 -68.06 -46.74
CA SER A 50 31.00 -67.86 -46.89
C SER A 50 30.72 -66.41 -47.24
N ASN A 51 30.14 -66.17 -48.41
CA ASN A 51 29.59 -64.87 -48.79
C ASN A 51 28.40 -64.56 -47.87
N GLU A 52 28.56 -63.58 -47.00
CA GLU A 52 27.44 -62.91 -46.37
C GLU A 52 27.00 -61.82 -47.35
N GLU A 53 25.83 -62.00 -48.00
CA GLU A 53 25.26 -61.00 -48.88
C GLU A 53 24.89 -59.76 -48.05
N GLU A 54 25.73 -58.73 -48.05
CA GLU A 54 25.33 -57.41 -47.59
C GLU A 54 24.25 -56.87 -48.53
N THR A 55 23.00 -56.92 -48.06
CA THR A 55 21.87 -56.33 -48.76
C THR A 55 22.04 -54.80 -48.77
N PRO A 56 21.81 -54.11 -49.91
CA PRO A 56 21.88 -52.66 -49.96
C PRO A 56 20.89 -52.06 -48.96
N ALA A 57 21.38 -51.24 -48.02
CA ALA A 57 20.55 -50.58 -47.03
C ALA A 57 19.51 -49.69 -47.73
N HIS A 58 18.26 -50.14 -47.77
CA HIS A 58 17.13 -49.28 -48.12
C HIS A 58 17.07 -48.12 -47.12
N THR A 59 16.81 -46.91 -47.59
CA THR A 59 16.48 -45.80 -46.69
C THR A 59 15.27 -46.22 -45.85
N PRO A 60 15.38 -46.26 -44.51
CA PRO A 60 14.29 -46.75 -43.69
C PRO A 60 13.08 -45.83 -43.82
N LEU A 61 11.89 -46.42 -43.83
CA LEU A 61 10.63 -45.74 -44.15
C LEU A 61 10.38 -44.49 -43.27
N TRP A 62 10.81 -44.53 -42.00
CA TRP A 62 10.66 -43.41 -41.06
C TRP A 62 11.50 -42.18 -41.44
N LEU A 63 12.71 -42.35 -42.00
CA LEU A 63 13.56 -41.25 -42.49
C LEU A 63 12.89 -40.57 -43.69
N LEU A 64 12.30 -41.38 -44.55
CA LEU A 64 11.59 -40.87 -45.70
C LEU A 64 10.30 -40.13 -45.28
N ILE A 65 9.56 -40.61 -44.27
CA ILE A 65 8.42 -39.87 -43.70
C ILE A 65 8.89 -38.53 -43.11
N LEU A 66 10.03 -38.51 -42.40
CA LEU A 66 10.61 -37.29 -41.82
C LEU A 66 10.94 -36.25 -42.91
N ARG A 67 11.58 -36.65 -44.01
CA ARG A 67 11.90 -35.76 -45.14
C ARG A 67 10.67 -35.20 -45.83
N MET A 68 9.64 -36.03 -45.96
CA MET A 68 8.37 -35.63 -46.55
C MET A 68 7.62 -34.63 -45.65
N LEU A 69 7.65 -34.85 -44.34
CA LEU A 69 7.12 -33.92 -43.36
C LEU A 69 7.87 -32.59 -43.38
N LEU A 70 9.21 -32.62 -43.45
CA LEU A 70 10.04 -31.43 -43.57
C LEU A 70 9.69 -30.64 -44.83
N ALA A 71 9.61 -31.29 -45.99
CA ALA A 71 9.22 -30.65 -47.24
C ALA A 71 7.82 -30.03 -47.15
N ALA A 72 6.85 -30.73 -46.55
CA ALA A 72 5.51 -30.22 -46.32
C ALA A 72 5.50 -28.97 -45.43
N ILE A 73 6.24 -28.99 -44.31
CA ILE A 73 6.35 -27.83 -43.40
C ILE A 73 6.99 -26.63 -44.10
N VAL A 74 8.02 -26.85 -44.91
CA VAL A 74 8.65 -25.78 -45.70
C VAL A 74 7.67 -25.18 -46.71
N ILE A 75 6.92 -26.02 -47.44
CA ILE A 75 5.89 -25.56 -48.39
C ILE A 75 4.81 -24.75 -47.66
N ILE A 76 4.33 -25.24 -46.51
CA ILE A 76 3.34 -24.53 -45.68
C ILE A 76 3.92 -23.20 -45.18
N ALA A 77 5.19 -23.16 -44.73
CA ALA A 77 5.83 -21.94 -44.27
C ALA A 77 5.99 -20.88 -45.39
N LEU A 78 6.29 -21.33 -46.61
CA LEU A 78 6.41 -20.46 -47.79
C LEU A 78 5.05 -19.95 -48.29
N ALA A 79 3.96 -20.64 -47.97
CA ALA A 79 2.59 -20.16 -48.24
C ALA A 79 2.16 -18.98 -47.33
N GLU A 80 3.02 -18.59 -46.38
CA GLU A 80 2.81 -17.52 -45.40
C GLU A 80 1.50 -17.68 -44.62
N PRO A 81 1.44 -18.67 -43.71
CA PRO A 81 0.28 -18.90 -42.86
C PRO A 81 0.19 -17.82 -41.78
N LEU A 82 -1.00 -17.26 -41.64
CA LEU A 82 -1.38 -16.19 -40.72
C LEU A 82 -2.50 -16.71 -39.82
N TRP A 83 -2.33 -16.52 -38.51
CA TRP A 83 -3.39 -16.74 -37.53
C TRP A 83 -4.05 -15.41 -37.19
N ASN A 84 -5.38 -15.37 -37.17
CA ASN A 84 -6.20 -14.17 -36.99
C ASN A 84 -5.79 -13.02 -37.94
N PRO A 85 -5.91 -13.22 -39.27
CA PRO A 85 -5.50 -12.21 -40.24
C PRO A 85 -6.27 -10.90 -40.08
N ALA A 86 -5.59 -9.78 -40.31
CA ALA A 86 -6.23 -8.47 -40.41
C ALA A 86 -7.26 -8.47 -41.57
N PRO A 87 -8.44 -7.87 -41.39
CA PRO A 87 -9.39 -7.74 -42.49
C PRO A 87 -8.79 -6.88 -43.60
N LYS A 88 -9.10 -7.29 -44.84
CA LYS A 88 -8.50 -6.69 -46.03
C LYS A 88 -8.94 -5.23 -46.15
N VAL A 89 -7.96 -4.33 -46.16
CA VAL A 89 -8.21 -2.92 -46.43
C VAL A 89 -8.49 -2.75 -47.93
N SER A 90 -9.69 -2.34 -48.28
CA SER A 90 -10.09 -2.17 -49.68
C SER A 90 -9.33 -1.02 -50.36
N GLY A 91 -9.00 -1.17 -51.65
CA GLY A 91 -8.31 -0.15 -52.45
C GLY A 91 -6.79 -0.35 -52.58
N GLY A 92 -6.19 0.24 -53.62
CA GLY A 92 -4.75 0.12 -53.94
C GLY A 92 -3.89 1.36 -53.65
N GLY A 93 -4.49 2.44 -53.13
CA GLY A 93 -3.78 3.67 -52.77
C GLY A 93 -2.97 3.56 -51.46
N PRO A 94 -2.16 4.58 -51.10
CA PRO A 94 -1.43 4.59 -49.85
C PRO A 94 -2.36 4.62 -48.63
N LEU A 95 -1.85 4.19 -47.48
CA LEU A 95 -2.62 4.02 -46.25
C LEU A 95 -2.32 5.13 -45.24
N LEU A 96 -3.34 5.88 -44.83
CA LEU A 96 -3.27 6.83 -43.73
C LEU A 96 -3.92 6.23 -42.47
N ILE A 97 -3.13 6.05 -41.42
CA ILE A 97 -3.59 5.57 -40.11
C ILE A 97 -3.61 6.77 -39.15
N VAL A 98 -4.81 7.18 -38.76
CA VAL A 98 -5.06 8.22 -37.76
C VAL A 98 -5.33 7.53 -36.42
N ILE A 99 -4.57 7.87 -35.39
CA ILE A 99 -4.66 7.21 -34.08
C ILE A 99 -5.02 8.25 -33.03
N ASP A 100 -6.09 8.01 -32.30
CA ASP A 100 -6.31 8.75 -31.06
C ASP A 100 -5.25 8.33 -30.03
N ASP A 101 -4.35 9.24 -29.71
CA ASP A 101 -3.26 9.09 -28.72
C ASP A 101 -3.45 10.04 -27.52
N GLY A 102 -4.70 10.39 -27.21
CA GLY A 102 -5.07 11.14 -26.01
C GLY A 102 -5.17 10.26 -24.76
N TRP A 103 -5.65 10.85 -23.65
CA TRP A 103 -5.71 10.16 -22.36
C TRP A 103 -6.64 8.94 -22.37
N ALA A 104 -7.77 9.03 -23.05
CA ALA A 104 -8.79 7.97 -23.09
C ALA A 104 -8.32 6.72 -23.85
N SER A 105 -7.31 6.86 -24.70
CA SER A 105 -6.72 5.76 -25.47
C SER A 105 -5.73 4.90 -24.69
N ALA A 106 -5.43 5.26 -23.43
CA ALA A 106 -4.33 4.67 -22.70
C ALA A 106 -4.64 3.26 -22.16
N ALA A 107 -5.88 3.00 -21.74
CA ALA A 107 -6.28 1.72 -21.14
C ALA A 107 -6.21 0.57 -22.16
N ASP A 108 -6.63 0.83 -23.40
CA ASP A 108 -6.66 -0.10 -24.54
C ASP A 108 -5.48 0.10 -25.51
N TRP A 109 -4.40 0.73 -25.06
CA TRP A 109 -3.27 1.09 -25.93
C TRP A 109 -2.63 -0.13 -26.61
N ASN A 110 -2.64 -1.29 -25.96
CA ASN A 110 -2.14 -2.54 -26.55
C ASN A 110 -3.01 -2.98 -27.74
N ASP A 111 -4.33 -2.89 -27.64
CA ASP A 111 -5.24 -3.27 -28.73
C ASP A 111 -5.12 -2.30 -29.92
N ARG A 112 -4.90 -1.02 -29.64
CA ARG A 112 -4.57 0.00 -30.65
C ARG A 112 -3.28 -0.30 -31.38
N GLN A 113 -2.23 -0.66 -30.64
CA GLN A 113 -0.95 -1.05 -31.22
C GLN A 113 -1.10 -2.29 -32.10
N ASN A 114 -1.82 -3.31 -31.63
CA ASN A 114 -2.08 -4.53 -32.39
C ASN A 114 -2.86 -4.24 -33.69
N ALA A 115 -3.90 -3.41 -33.63
CA ALA A 115 -4.67 -3.01 -34.81
C ALA A 115 -3.82 -2.23 -35.81
N ARG A 116 -3.05 -1.25 -35.34
CA ARG A 116 -2.11 -0.47 -36.14
C ARG A 116 -1.05 -1.35 -36.80
N ASP A 117 -0.40 -2.22 -36.04
CA ASP A 117 0.69 -3.07 -36.54
C ASP A 117 0.18 -4.08 -37.57
N SER A 118 -1.03 -4.59 -37.36
CA SER A 118 -1.73 -5.44 -38.33
C SER A 118 -2.03 -4.71 -39.64
N LEU A 119 -2.46 -3.45 -39.59
CA LEU A 119 -2.67 -2.61 -40.77
C LEU A 119 -1.37 -2.31 -41.52
N ILE A 120 -0.28 -2.03 -40.79
CA ILE A 120 1.05 -1.80 -41.39
C ILE A 120 1.58 -3.10 -42.03
N ALA A 121 1.39 -4.25 -41.39
CA ALA A 121 1.77 -5.54 -41.94
C ALA A 121 0.98 -5.86 -43.22
N ALA A 122 -0.31 -5.55 -43.27
CA ALA A 122 -1.12 -5.66 -44.47
C ALA A 122 -0.60 -4.75 -45.60
N ALA A 123 -0.29 -3.50 -45.30
CA ALA A 123 0.30 -2.56 -46.26
C ALA A 123 1.66 -3.03 -46.77
N ARG A 124 2.50 -3.65 -45.92
CA ARG A 124 3.78 -4.25 -46.32
C ARG A 124 3.63 -5.36 -47.37
N ARG A 125 2.61 -6.22 -47.24
CA ARG A 125 2.35 -7.30 -48.20
C ARG A 125 1.93 -6.78 -49.58
N GLU A 126 1.28 -5.63 -49.60
CA GLU A 126 0.78 -4.98 -50.82
C GLU A 126 1.75 -3.90 -51.36
N ASP A 127 2.92 -3.73 -50.73
CA ASP A 127 3.92 -2.69 -51.03
C ASP A 127 3.33 -1.26 -51.07
N ARG A 128 2.43 -0.98 -50.12
CA ARG A 128 1.71 0.30 -50.04
C ARG A 128 2.42 1.26 -49.09
N PRO A 129 2.68 2.52 -49.50
CA PRO A 129 3.19 3.54 -48.60
C PRO A 129 2.22 3.80 -47.43
N VAL A 130 2.76 4.04 -46.23
CA VAL A 130 1.98 4.24 -45.00
C VAL A 130 2.36 5.56 -44.34
N LEU A 131 1.35 6.26 -43.81
CA LEU A 131 1.51 7.43 -42.94
C LEU A 131 0.75 7.18 -41.64
N THR A 132 1.42 7.30 -40.50
CA THR A 132 0.82 7.20 -39.16
C THR A 132 0.85 8.55 -38.45
N VAL A 133 -0.30 9.01 -37.95
CA VAL A 133 -0.44 10.30 -37.26
C VAL A 133 -1.27 10.16 -35.98
N GLY A 134 -0.86 10.88 -34.93
CA GLY A 134 -1.61 11.00 -33.67
C GLY A 134 -2.48 12.25 -33.66
N THR A 135 -3.61 12.21 -32.96
CA THR A 135 -4.55 13.34 -32.82
C THR A 135 -4.24 14.26 -31.64
N ALA A 136 -3.41 13.85 -30.67
CA ALA A 136 -3.03 14.65 -29.52
C ALA A 136 -2.14 15.84 -29.93
N PRO A 137 -2.35 17.05 -29.35
CA PRO A 137 -1.57 18.23 -29.66
C PRO A 137 -0.08 18.06 -29.37
N ARG A 138 0.78 18.63 -30.21
CA ARG A 138 2.24 18.56 -30.12
C ARG A 138 2.84 19.94 -30.32
N LEU A 139 3.91 20.25 -29.57
CA LEU A 139 4.65 21.50 -29.72
C LEU A 139 5.33 21.61 -31.08
N THR A 140 5.92 20.50 -31.52
CA THR A 140 6.53 20.37 -32.84
C THR A 140 5.85 19.20 -33.56
N PRO A 141 4.81 19.48 -34.36
CA PRO A 141 4.14 18.45 -35.12
C PRO A 141 5.08 17.86 -36.19
N GLY A 142 5.05 16.53 -36.37
CA GLY A 142 5.85 15.87 -37.41
C GLY A 142 5.34 16.12 -38.82
N ASP A 143 6.19 15.88 -39.82
CA ASP A 143 5.86 16.02 -41.24
C ASP A 143 4.77 15.03 -41.68
N ILE A 144 3.89 15.48 -42.59
CA ILE A 144 2.80 14.69 -43.16
C ILE A 144 3.26 14.20 -44.53
N ASP A 145 3.96 13.08 -44.55
CA ASP A 145 4.42 12.44 -45.78
C ASP A 145 4.39 10.91 -45.67
N PHE A 146 4.09 10.24 -46.78
CA PHE A 146 4.04 8.79 -46.83
C PHE A 146 5.45 8.21 -46.80
N SER A 147 5.64 7.15 -46.01
CA SER A 147 6.91 6.45 -45.92
C SER A 147 6.75 4.96 -46.23
N SER A 148 7.87 4.24 -46.30
CA SER A 148 7.85 2.78 -46.37
C SER A 148 7.10 2.19 -45.16
N PRO A 149 6.46 1.02 -45.29
CA PRO A 149 5.85 0.32 -44.16
C PRO A 149 6.79 0.10 -42.96
N ASP A 150 8.09 -0.09 -43.21
CA ASP A 150 9.09 -0.31 -42.15
C ASP A 150 9.44 0.97 -41.39
N ASP A 151 9.54 2.10 -42.09
CA ASP A 151 9.72 3.42 -41.46
C ASP A 151 8.47 3.80 -40.66
N ALA A 152 7.28 3.57 -41.23
CA ALA A 152 6.01 3.81 -40.57
C ALA A 152 5.85 2.96 -39.31
N ALA A 153 6.22 1.66 -39.36
CA ALA A 153 6.25 0.77 -38.20
C ALA A 153 7.21 1.27 -37.10
N SER A 154 8.36 1.82 -37.49
CA SER A 154 9.35 2.33 -36.54
C SER A 154 8.87 3.62 -35.86
N ARG A 155 8.26 4.55 -36.60
CA ARG A 155 7.63 5.76 -36.05
C ARG A 155 6.44 5.43 -35.16
N ALA A 156 5.61 4.48 -35.60
CA ALA A 156 4.45 4.00 -34.87
C ALA A 156 4.84 3.41 -33.49
N ARG A 157 5.88 2.58 -33.42
CA ARG A 157 6.37 1.99 -32.16
C ARG A 157 6.85 3.03 -31.12
N ALA A 158 7.21 4.24 -31.56
CA ALA A 158 7.59 5.34 -30.66
C ALA A 158 6.39 6.18 -30.17
N MET A 159 5.16 5.88 -30.61
CA MET A 159 3.96 6.56 -30.12
C MET A 159 3.55 6.04 -28.75
N GLU A 160 3.19 6.97 -27.87
CA GLU A 160 2.65 6.72 -26.54
C GLU A 160 1.43 7.64 -26.32
N PRO A 161 0.45 7.21 -25.49
CA PRO A 161 -0.69 8.05 -25.16
C PRO A 161 -0.24 9.30 -24.39
N ARG A 162 -0.97 10.39 -24.61
CA ARG A 162 -0.73 11.71 -24.01
C ARG A 162 -1.74 11.99 -22.89
N PRO A 163 -1.36 12.73 -21.84
CA PRO A 163 -2.20 12.97 -20.67
C PRO A 163 -3.26 14.07 -20.89
N PHE A 164 -3.71 14.30 -22.12
CA PHE A 164 -4.66 15.36 -22.48
C PHE A 164 -5.55 14.90 -23.64
N ALA A 165 -6.62 15.66 -23.89
CA ALA A 165 -7.58 15.36 -24.95
C ALA A 165 -6.96 15.53 -26.35
N PRO A 166 -7.43 14.79 -27.36
CA PRO A 166 -7.01 14.97 -28.74
C PRO A 166 -7.49 16.30 -29.33
N ASP A 167 -6.69 16.88 -30.22
CA ASP A 167 -7.04 18.06 -31.02
C ASP A 167 -7.29 17.62 -32.47
N ARG A 168 -8.45 16.98 -32.65
CA ARG A 168 -8.87 16.38 -33.92
C ARG A 168 -8.95 17.41 -35.05
N MET A 169 -9.45 18.62 -34.79
CA MET A 169 -9.61 19.65 -35.82
C MET A 169 -8.27 20.26 -36.25
N ALA A 170 -7.35 20.51 -35.33
CA ALA A 170 -6.01 20.96 -35.71
C ALA A 170 -5.28 19.92 -36.58
N LEU A 171 -5.48 18.63 -36.33
CA LEU A 171 -4.97 17.58 -37.21
C LEU A 171 -5.66 17.61 -38.57
N ALA A 172 -7.00 17.66 -38.63
CA ALA A 172 -7.74 17.69 -39.89
C ALA A 172 -7.28 18.84 -40.80
N GLU A 173 -7.15 20.04 -40.28
CA GLU A 173 -6.66 21.20 -41.05
C GLU A 173 -5.25 20.97 -41.62
N ARG A 174 -4.36 20.32 -40.85
CA ARG A 174 -3.01 20.00 -41.31
C ARG A 174 -3.03 18.92 -42.40
N LEU A 175 -3.89 17.92 -42.27
CA LEU A 175 -4.05 16.87 -43.28
C LEU A 175 -4.64 17.46 -44.59
N GLU A 176 -5.66 18.31 -44.53
CA GLU A 176 -6.24 18.96 -45.72
C GLU A 176 -5.23 19.85 -46.47
N LYS A 177 -4.30 20.48 -45.74
CA LYS A 177 -3.24 21.33 -46.31
C LYS A 177 -2.04 20.54 -46.84
N ALA A 178 -1.88 19.26 -46.48
CA ALA A 178 -0.69 18.48 -46.81
C ALA A 178 -0.62 18.12 -48.31
N PRO A 179 0.47 18.46 -49.02
CA PRO A 179 0.62 18.15 -50.44
C PRO A 179 0.61 16.65 -50.76
N ALA A 180 1.14 15.82 -49.86
CA ALA A 180 1.22 14.37 -50.03
C ALA A 180 -0.17 13.72 -50.16
N LEU A 181 -1.16 14.21 -49.40
CA LEU A 181 -2.52 13.67 -49.38
C LEU A 181 -3.32 14.07 -50.63
N LYS A 182 -3.07 15.26 -51.18
CA LYS A 182 -3.73 15.74 -52.41
C LYS A 182 -3.35 14.96 -53.66
N LYS A 183 -2.15 14.35 -53.69
CA LYS A 183 -1.63 13.63 -54.87
C LYS A 183 -2.04 12.17 -54.92
N ALA A 184 -2.36 11.55 -53.79
CA ALA A 184 -2.31 10.10 -53.68
C ALA A 184 -3.63 9.41 -53.29
N ALA A 185 -4.73 10.15 -53.07
CA ALA A 185 -6.07 9.61 -52.71
C ALA A 185 -5.98 8.42 -51.72
N PRO A 186 -5.65 8.70 -50.44
CA PRO A 186 -5.31 7.65 -49.48
C PRO A 186 -6.54 6.95 -48.92
N HIS A 187 -6.37 5.68 -48.58
CA HIS A 187 -7.33 4.98 -47.74
C HIS A 187 -7.09 5.38 -46.28
N ILE A 188 -8.15 5.77 -45.56
CA ILE A 188 -8.04 6.31 -44.20
C ILE A 188 -8.64 5.32 -43.20
N VAL A 189 -7.82 4.93 -42.23
CA VAL A 189 -8.26 4.18 -41.05
C VAL A 189 -8.08 5.05 -39.81
N TRP A 190 -9.17 5.33 -39.11
CA TRP A 190 -9.17 6.05 -37.85
C TRP A 190 -9.33 5.04 -36.69
N ILE A 191 -8.30 4.94 -35.86
CA ILE A 191 -8.32 4.17 -34.62
C ILE A 191 -8.72 5.12 -33.48
N GLY A 192 -10.01 5.19 -33.20
CA GLY A 192 -10.63 6.18 -32.31
C GLY A 192 -10.80 5.72 -30.86
N ASP A 193 -10.90 6.65 -29.91
CA ASP A 193 -11.14 6.38 -28.48
C ASP A 193 -12.61 6.20 -28.09
N GLY A 194 -13.52 6.36 -29.07
CA GLY A 194 -14.97 6.22 -28.87
C GLY A 194 -15.63 7.42 -28.14
N LEU A 195 -14.86 8.45 -27.77
CA LEU A 195 -15.35 9.68 -27.13
C LEU A 195 -15.46 10.82 -28.15
N ASP A 196 -16.43 11.70 -27.93
CA ASP A 196 -16.57 12.98 -28.61
C ASP A 196 -16.10 14.11 -27.69
N TYR A 197 -15.14 14.89 -28.17
CA TYR A 197 -14.62 16.09 -27.50
C TYR A 197 -15.29 17.37 -28.03
N GLY A 198 -16.49 17.24 -28.61
CA GLY A 198 -17.34 18.31 -29.14
C GLY A 198 -17.25 18.54 -30.65
N LYS A 199 -16.38 17.79 -31.35
CA LYS A 199 -16.04 17.97 -32.78
C LYS A 199 -15.80 16.65 -33.53
N ALA A 200 -16.30 15.52 -33.01
CA ALA A 200 -16.07 14.22 -33.64
C ALA A 200 -16.72 14.10 -35.04
N ALA A 201 -17.94 14.64 -35.22
CA ALA A 201 -18.63 14.63 -36.52
C ALA A 201 -17.91 15.51 -37.56
N ASP A 202 -17.51 16.73 -37.18
CA ASP A 202 -16.74 17.64 -38.04
C ASP A 202 -15.41 16.99 -38.47
N PHE A 203 -14.77 16.24 -37.56
CA PHE A 203 -13.54 15.52 -37.84
C PHE A 203 -13.74 14.35 -38.80
N SER A 204 -14.78 13.53 -38.60
CA SER A 204 -15.04 12.39 -39.49
C SER A 204 -15.41 12.87 -40.89
N GLU A 205 -16.16 13.98 -41.01
CA GLU A 205 -16.45 14.59 -42.30
C GLU A 205 -15.17 15.11 -42.99
N ALA A 206 -14.30 15.79 -42.25
CA ALA A 206 -13.02 16.27 -42.80
C ALA A 206 -12.14 15.10 -43.29
N LEU A 207 -12.06 14.00 -42.54
CA LEU A 207 -11.37 12.79 -42.99
C LEU A 207 -12.04 12.19 -44.24
N ALA A 208 -13.37 12.15 -44.29
CA ALA A 208 -14.10 11.64 -45.46
C ALA A 208 -13.86 12.49 -46.71
N ARG A 209 -13.75 13.82 -46.58
CA ARG A 209 -13.36 14.70 -47.70
C ARG A 209 -11.97 14.37 -48.25
N ILE A 210 -11.02 13.97 -47.39
CA ILE A 210 -9.67 13.56 -47.80
C ILE A 210 -9.68 12.17 -48.43
N ALA A 211 -10.44 11.22 -47.87
CA ALA A 211 -10.58 9.85 -48.40
C ALA A 211 -11.33 9.80 -49.73
N GLY A 212 -12.20 10.77 -50.01
CA GLY A 212 -13.01 10.81 -51.22
C GLY A 212 -14.05 9.68 -51.24
N LYS A 213 -14.04 8.85 -52.29
CA LYS A 213 -15.08 7.83 -52.52
C LYS A 213 -14.95 6.60 -51.62
N ASP A 214 -13.77 6.32 -51.09
CA ASP A 214 -13.50 5.12 -50.28
C ASP A 214 -13.99 5.26 -48.82
N GLY A 215 -14.34 6.48 -48.40
CA GLY A 215 -14.78 6.79 -47.04
C GLY A 215 -13.73 6.50 -45.97
N VAL A 216 -14.13 6.53 -44.71
CA VAL A 216 -13.24 6.31 -43.55
C VAL A 216 -13.62 5.02 -42.83
N THR A 217 -12.63 4.18 -42.54
CA THR A 217 -12.81 3.03 -41.66
C THR A 217 -12.54 3.42 -40.20
N LEU A 218 -13.52 3.27 -39.31
CA LEU A 218 -13.37 3.51 -37.88
C LEU A 218 -13.15 2.18 -37.13
N ILE A 219 -12.08 2.13 -36.34
CA ILE A 219 -11.80 1.08 -35.35
C ILE A 219 -11.88 1.71 -33.96
N GLU A 220 -12.75 1.22 -33.08
CA GLU A 220 -12.97 1.77 -31.74
C GLU A 220 -13.01 0.67 -30.65
N PRO A 221 -12.82 1.01 -29.36
CA PRO A 221 -12.92 0.04 -28.29
C PRO A 221 -14.36 -0.39 -28.03
N ALA A 222 -14.52 -1.60 -27.50
CA ALA A 222 -15.81 -2.08 -27.00
C ALA A 222 -16.23 -1.38 -25.70
N GLN A 223 -15.26 -0.97 -24.88
CA GLN A 223 -15.46 -0.29 -23.60
C GLN A 223 -14.68 1.02 -23.60
N ARG A 224 -15.36 2.14 -23.33
CA ARG A 224 -14.71 3.46 -23.28
C ARG A 224 -14.09 3.74 -21.92
N ALA A 225 -13.13 4.67 -21.90
CA ALA A 225 -12.41 5.06 -20.70
C ALA A 225 -13.33 5.68 -19.63
N LEU A 226 -13.02 5.35 -18.37
CA LEU A 226 -13.63 5.97 -17.19
C LEU A 226 -12.84 7.21 -16.75
N ALA A 227 -13.53 8.17 -16.12
CA ALA A 227 -12.88 9.33 -15.50
C ALA A 227 -13.11 9.35 -13.99
N LEU A 228 -12.03 9.59 -13.23
CA LEU A 228 -12.04 9.70 -11.77
C LEU A 228 -11.84 11.16 -11.36
N LEU A 229 -12.83 11.76 -10.70
CA LEU A 229 -12.79 13.16 -10.31
C LEU A 229 -12.14 13.36 -8.92
N PRO A 230 -11.62 14.58 -8.64
CA PRO A 230 -11.13 14.94 -7.32
C PRO A 230 -12.14 14.61 -6.20
N PRO A 231 -11.70 14.01 -5.08
CA PRO A 231 -12.62 13.61 -4.02
C PRO A 231 -13.16 14.81 -3.25
N GLU A 232 -14.36 14.68 -2.72
CA GLU A 232 -14.90 15.55 -1.68
C GLU A 232 -14.68 14.91 -0.30
N SER A 233 -14.62 15.75 0.73
CA SER A 233 -14.48 15.29 2.11
C SER A 233 -15.86 15.13 2.74
N ASP A 234 -16.18 13.93 3.20
CA ASP A 234 -17.42 13.66 3.94
C ASP A 234 -17.12 12.89 5.24
N GLY A 235 -17.13 13.60 6.36
CA GLY A 235 -16.70 13.04 7.65
C GLY A 235 -15.29 12.44 7.52
N ASP A 236 -15.10 11.19 7.91
CA ASP A 236 -13.82 10.50 7.80
C ASP A 236 -13.59 9.83 6.44
N ALA A 237 -14.53 9.96 5.51
CA ALA A 237 -14.42 9.40 4.17
C ALA A 237 -13.91 10.43 3.13
N LEU A 238 -13.23 9.91 2.11
CA LEU A 238 -13.04 10.58 0.83
C LEU A 238 -14.03 10.00 -0.18
N VAL A 239 -14.86 10.85 -0.78
CA VAL A 239 -15.84 10.45 -1.78
C VAL A 239 -15.39 10.96 -3.14
N SER A 240 -14.99 10.07 -4.03
CA SER A 240 -14.58 10.42 -5.39
C SER A 240 -15.66 10.00 -6.38
N LYS A 241 -16.00 10.90 -7.31
CA LYS A 241 -16.98 10.66 -8.35
C LYS A 241 -16.32 10.00 -9.56
N ILE A 242 -16.97 8.99 -10.13
CA ILE A 242 -16.56 8.29 -11.35
C ILE A 242 -17.58 8.60 -12.44
N ARG A 243 -17.10 8.86 -13.66
CA ARG A 243 -17.93 9.10 -14.85
C ARG A 243 -17.66 8.05 -15.92
N ARG A 244 -18.72 7.64 -16.64
CA ARG A 244 -18.68 6.85 -17.88
C ARG A 244 -19.42 7.57 -19.00
N ALA A 245 -19.12 7.26 -20.26
CA ALA A 245 -19.71 7.91 -21.41
C ALA A 245 -21.11 7.35 -21.77
N SER A 246 -21.31 6.05 -21.56
CA SER A 246 -22.53 5.33 -21.93
C SER A 246 -22.90 4.26 -20.89
N PRO A 247 -24.19 3.92 -20.71
CA PRO A 247 -24.60 2.80 -19.86
C PRO A 247 -24.05 1.43 -20.31
N ALA A 248 -23.62 1.31 -21.56
CA ALA A 248 -22.99 0.10 -22.11
C ALA A 248 -21.50 -0.05 -21.71
N ASP A 249 -20.87 1.01 -21.20
CA ASP A 249 -19.50 0.97 -20.67
C ASP A 249 -19.50 0.31 -19.26
N PRO A 250 -18.33 -0.13 -18.73
CA PRO A 250 -18.23 -0.91 -17.49
C PRO A 250 -19.11 -0.40 -16.34
N GLY A 251 -19.89 -1.31 -15.76
CA GLY A 251 -20.87 -1.00 -14.71
C GLY A 251 -20.31 -1.06 -13.29
N GLU A 252 -19.12 -1.61 -13.08
CA GLU A 252 -18.51 -1.76 -11.76
C GLU A 252 -16.98 -1.68 -11.83
N GLY A 253 -16.36 -1.40 -10.69
CA GLY A 253 -14.92 -1.35 -10.58
C GLY A 253 -14.45 -1.05 -9.17
N THR A 254 -13.18 -0.74 -9.05
CA THR A 254 -12.52 -0.49 -7.77
C THR A 254 -11.61 0.73 -7.86
N VAL A 255 -11.67 1.62 -6.87
CA VAL A 255 -10.76 2.75 -6.68
C VAL A 255 -9.79 2.40 -5.55
N GLN A 256 -8.50 2.69 -5.78
CA GLN A 256 -7.44 2.56 -4.79
C GLN A 256 -6.88 3.93 -4.40
N ALA A 257 -6.63 4.11 -3.10
CA ALA A 257 -5.82 5.18 -2.57
C ALA A 257 -4.36 4.73 -2.45
N ILE A 258 -3.45 5.49 -3.03
CA ILE A 258 -2.03 5.16 -3.09
C ILE A 258 -1.24 6.24 -2.35
N GLY A 259 -0.33 5.78 -1.48
CA GLY A 259 0.58 6.66 -0.77
C GLY A 259 1.90 6.93 -1.51
N THR A 260 2.74 7.78 -0.92
CA THR A 260 4.02 8.24 -1.51
C THR A 260 4.98 7.13 -1.92
N LYS A 261 4.95 5.99 -1.22
CA LYS A 261 5.80 4.82 -1.54
C LYS A 261 5.17 3.88 -2.58
N GLY A 262 4.05 4.26 -3.19
CA GLY A 262 3.31 3.42 -4.13
C GLY A 262 2.49 2.31 -3.47
N ASN A 263 2.44 2.26 -2.13
CA ASN A 263 1.65 1.28 -1.40
C ASN A 263 0.16 1.65 -1.42
N VAL A 264 -0.70 0.65 -1.51
CA VAL A 264 -2.15 0.81 -1.39
C VAL A 264 -2.49 1.06 0.08
N LEU A 265 -3.19 2.17 0.35
CA LEU A 265 -3.59 2.60 1.70
C LEU A 265 -5.05 2.25 1.99
N ALA A 266 -5.90 2.30 0.97
CA ALA A 266 -7.31 1.94 1.06
C ALA A 266 -7.86 1.57 -0.33
N THR A 267 -8.95 0.83 -0.34
CA THR A 267 -9.64 0.38 -1.55
C THR A 267 -11.14 0.56 -1.35
N ALA A 268 -11.86 0.99 -2.38
CA ALA A 268 -13.31 1.08 -2.38
C ALA A 268 -13.87 0.58 -3.71
N SER A 269 -14.91 -0.26 -3.66
CA SER A 269 -15.68 -0.63 -4.84
C SER A 269 -16.63 0.50 -5.26
N PHE A 270 -16.97 0.54 -6.54
CA PHE A 270 -18.06 1.34 -7.06
C PHE A 270 -18.87 0.51 -8.06
N ALA A 271 -20.15 0.84 -8.14
CA ALA A 271 -21.06 0.30 -9.15
C ALA A 271 -21.95 1.43 -9.65
N PHE A 272 -22.25 1.43 -10.95
CA PHE A 272 -23.22 2.32 -11.55
C PHE A 272 -24.61 1.71 -11.45
N GLU A 273 -25.59 2.52 -11.04
CA GLU A 273 -26.99 2.15 -11.18
C GLU A 273 -27.36 2.03 -12.67
N ASP A 274 -28.44 1.29 -12.95
CA ASP A 274 -28.92 1.07 -14.32
C ASP A 274 -29.16 2.41 -15.04
N GLY A 275 -28.48 2.61 -16.18
CA GLY A 275 -28.57 3.85 -16.95
C GLY A 275 -27.78 5.05 -16.38
N ALA A 276 -27.24 4.98 -15.16
CA ALA A 276 -26.50 6.08 -14.55
C ALA A 276 -25.13 6.29 -15.22
N LEU A 277 -24.74 7.55 -15.44
CA LEU A 277 -23.44 7.93 -16.02
C LEU A 277 -22.42 8.40 -14.97
N GLU A 278 -22.87 8.60 -13.73
CA GLU A 278 -22.04 8.98 -12.59
C GLU A 278 -22.28 7.99 -11.43
N THR A 279 -21.24 7.70 -10.67
CA THR A 279 -21.32 7.00 -9.38
C THR A 279 -20.24 7.50 -8.43
N ASN A 280 -20.29 7.09 -7.16
CA ASN A 280 -19.35 7.51 -6.14
C ASN A 280 -18.59 6.31 -5.56
N ALA A 281 -17.28 6.43 -5.43
CA ALA A 281 -16.46 5.55 -4.60
C ALA A 281 -16.20 6.22 -3.25
N ARG A 282 -16.63 5.58 -2.16
CA ARG A 282 -16.44 6.06 -0.79
C ARG A 282 -15.27 5.33 -0.13
N LEU A 283 -14.14 6.01 0.03
CA LEU A 283 -12.98 5.49 0.75
C LEU A 283 -13.07 5.89 2.23
N GLN A 284 -13.30 4.91 3.11
CA GLN A 284 -13.23 5.09 4.56
C GLN A 284 -11.86 4.66 5.06
N LEU A 285 -11.14 5.57 5.71
CA LEU A 285 -9.83 5.27 6.26
C LEU A 285 -9.49 6.21 7.41
N PRO A 286 -8.69 5.76 8.40
CA PRO A 286 -8.16 6.63 9.43
C PRO A 286 -7.42 7.83 8.84
N LEU A 287 -7.49 8.96 9.53
CA LEU A 287 -6.96 10.22 9.02
C LEU A 287 -5.44 10.19 8.80
N GLU A 288 -4.71 9.38 9.58
CA GLU A 288 -3.28 9.20 9.39
C GLU A 288 -2.94 8.58 8.03
N LEU A 289 -3.75 7.60 7.58
CA LEU A 289 -3.60 7.02 6.25
C LEU A 289 -4.08 7.99 5.17
N ARG A 290 -5.16 8.72 5.43
CA ARG A 290 -5.68 9.74 4.51
C ARG A 290 -4.66 10.83 4.20
N ASN A 291 -3.97 11.32 5.23
CA ASN A 291 -2.93 12.34 5.07
C ASN A 291 -1.69 11.84 4.30
N ARG A 292 -1.56 10.52 4.13
CA ARG A 292 -0.49 9.87 3.35
C ARG A 292 -0.90 9.57 1.92
N ILE A 293 -2.15 9.83 1.52
CA ILE A 293 -2.60 9.63 0.13
C ILE A 293 -1.99 10.71 -0.76
N ASP A 294 -1.35 10.27 -1.83
CA ASP A 294 -0.85 11.16 -2.89
C ASP A 294 -1.71 11.08 -4.15
N ARG A 295 -2.33 9.92 -4.43
CA ARG A 295 -3.27 9.80 -5.55
C ARG A 295 -4.36 8.75 -5.31
N LEU A 296 -5.48 8.93 -5.98
CA LEU A 296 -6.51 7.92 -6.21
C LEU A 296 -6.41 7.41 -7.65
N GLN A 297 -6.68 6.11 -7.86
CA GLN A 297 -6.72 5.53 -9.20
C GLN A 297 -7.81 4.46 -9.33
N ILE A 298 -8.39 4.32 -10.52
CA ILE A 298 -9.27 3.18 -10.85
C ILE A 298 -8.39 1.98 -11.21
N VAL A 299 -8.69 0.81 -10.64
CA VAL A 299 -7.99 -0.45 -10.93
C VAL A 299 -8.34 -0.93 -12.34
N ASN A 300 -7.34 -1.46 -13.05
CA ASN A 300 -7.44 -1.92 -14.45
C ASN A 300 -7.76 -0.82 -15.48
N GLU A 301 -7.70 0.45 -15.10
CA GLU A 301 -7.89 1.59 -15.99
C GLU A 301 -6.60 2.44 -16.02
N ASN A 302 -5.63 2.05 -16.85
CA ASN A 302 -4.31 2.69 -16.91
C ASN A 302 -4.35 3.97 -17.76
N SER A 303 -4.97 5.03 -17.23
CA SER A 303 -5.12 6.30 -17.93
C SER A 303 -4.93 7.50 -17.00
N ALA A 304 -4.44 8.62 -17.56
CA ALA A 304 -4.40 9.91 -16.86
C ALA A 304 -5.78 10.41 -16.41
N GLY A 305 -6.87 10.01 -17.08
CA GLY A 305 -8.24 10.39 -16.67
C GLY A 305 -8.78 9.55 -15.50
N ALA A 306 -8.20 8.37 -15.29
CA ALA A 306 -8.56 7.46 -14.20
C ALA A 306 -7.73 7.67 -12.93
N VAL A 307 -6.83 8.66 -12.94
CA VAL A 307 -5.97 9.03 -11.82
C VAL A 307 -6.28 10.45 -11.38
N THR A 308 -6.43 10.61 -10.08
CA THR A 308 -6.56 11.92 -9.42
C THR A 308 -5.43 12.08 -8.41
N LEU A 309 -4.63 13.13 -8.57
CA LEU A 309 -3.62 13.57 -7.62
C LEU A 309 -4.26 14.37 -6.48
N LEU A 310 -3.80 14.13 -5.27
CA LEU A 310 -4.20 14.86 -4.07
C LEU A 310 -3.08 15.80 -3.66
N ASP A 311 -3.46 16.98 -3.18
CA ASP A 311 -2.56 17.96 -2.58
C ASP A 311 -2.97 18.31 -1.14
N GLU A 312 -2.32 19.32 -0.57
CA GLU A 312 -2.53 19.80 0.79
C GLU A 312 -3.99 20.21 1.11
N ARG A 313 -4.85 20.46 0.11
CA ARG A 313 -6.28 20.78 0.34
C ARG A 313 -7.06 19.61 0.93
N TRP A 314 -6.62 18.37 0.70
CA TRP A 314 -7.32 17.16 1.13
C TRP A 314 -6.72 16.49 2.37
N ARG A 315 -5.60 17.02 2.88
CA ARG A 315 -4.93 16.60 4.12
C ARG A 315 -5.52 17.38 5.31
N ARG A 316 -5.98 16.71 6.37
CA ARG A 316 -6.39 17.40 7.62
C ARG A 316 -5.20 17.50 8.57
N ARG A 317 -5.05 18.62 9.27
CA ARG A 317 -3.89 18.87 10.14
C ARG A 317 -4.08 18.28 11.53
N ALA A 318 -2.98 17.83 12.14
CA ALA A 318 -2.98 17.41 13.53
C ALA A 318 -2.68 18.57 14.48
N VAL A 319 -3.57 18.76 15.44
CA VAL A 319 -3.49 19.73 16.52
C VAL A 319 -3.40 18.98 17.83
N GLY A 320 -2.30 19.16 18.56
CA GLY A 320 -2.14 18.63 19.91
C GLY A 320 -2.89 19.50 20.92
N LEU A 321 -3.62 18.88 21.84
CA LEU A 321 -4.36 19.54 22.92
C LEU A 321 -3.85 19.04 24.27
N VAL A 322 -3.52 19.97 25.16
CA VAL A 322 -3.10 19.69 26.54
C VAL A 322 -3.85 20.62 27.48
N SER A 323 -4.40 20.10 28.57
CA SER A 323 -4.99 20.89 29.66
C SER A 323 -4.13 20.86 30.91
N GLY A 324 -4.13 21.96 31.67
CA GLY A 324 -3.54 21.99 33.02
C GLY A 324 -4.43 21.33 34.07
N SER A 325 -5.75 21.38 33.88
CA SER A 325 -6.73 20.63 34.66
C SER A 325 -6.85 19.20 34.12
N GLY A 326 -6.93 18.18 34.98
CA GLY A 326 -7.17 16.79 34.53
C GLY A 326 -8.45 16.68 33.68
N THR A 327 -8.50 15.71 32.76
CA THR A 327 -9.65 15.47 31.86
C THR A 327 -10.89 14.98 32.63
N ASN A 328 -11.58 15.90 33.32
CA ASN A 328 -12.74 15.60 34.14
C ASN A 328 -13.98 15.35 33.25
N LYS A 329 -14.13 14.11 32.75
CA LYS A 329 -15.21 13.71 31.82
C LYS A 329 -16.63 13.79 32.42
N ALA A 330 -16.77 14.01 33.73
CA ALA A 330 -18.06 14.06 34.42
C ALA A 330 -18.87 15.34 34.15
N GLN A 331 -18.22 16.46 33.75
CA GLN A 331 -18.89 17.72 33.39
C GLN A 331 -18.24 18.34 32.15
N ALA A 332 -18.65 17.87 30.97
CA ALA A 332 -18.03 18.23 29.69
C ALA A 332 -17.96 19.75 29.41
N LEU A 333 -18.96 20.54 29.85
CA LEU A 333 -19.02 21.99 29.57
C LEU A 333 -18.04 22.84 30.38
N LEU A 334 -17.51 22.31 31.49
CA LEU A 334 -16.50 23.00 32.32
C LEU A 334 -15.07 22.58 31.97
N SER A 335 -14.89 21.69 30.99
CA SER A 335 -13.57 21.27 30.54
C SER A 335 -12.89 22.36 29.73
N ASP A 336 -11.63 22.63 30.05
CA ASP A 336 -10.77 23.59 29.36
C ASP A 336 -10.58 23.28 27.86
N LEU A 337 -10.78 22.02 27.44
CA LEU A 337 -10.60 21.60 26.04
C LEU A 337 -11.92 21.45 25.28
N TYR A 338 -13.08 21.47 25.94
CA TYR A 338 -14.36 21.13 25.28
C TYR A 338 -14.69 22.04 24.09
N TYR A 339 -14.58 23.36 24.27
CA TYR A 339 -14.90 24.33 23.24
C TYR A 339 -13.87 24.34 22.12
N ILE A 340 -12.58 24.19 22.44
CA ILE A 340 -11.52 24.00 21.44
C ILE A 340 -11.82 22.77 20.59
N ARG A 341 -12.20 21.66 21.23
CA ARG A 341 -12.52 20.41 20.55
C ARG A 341 -13.71 20.57 19.61
N LYS A 342 -14.79 21.18 20.07
CA LYS A 342 -15.98 21.43 19.26
C LYS A 342 -15.72 22.39 18.10
N ALA A 343 -14.91 23.42 18.33
CA ALA A 343 -14.57 24.40 17.29
C ALA A 343 -13.69 23.81 16.17
N LEU A 344 -12.74 22.93 16.51
CA LEU A 344 -11.74 22.44 15.56
C LEU A 344 -12.01 21.05 14.97
N ALA A 345 -12.84 20.21 15.61
CA ALA A 345 -13.10 18.84 15.14
C ALA A 345 -13.52 18.75 13.66
N PRO A 346 -14.31 19.68 13.07
CA PRO A 346 -14.65 19.62 11.64
C PRO A 346 -13.47 19.93 10.70
N TYR A 347 -12.41 20.56 11.21
CA TYR A 347 -11.35 21.19 10.41
C TYR A 347 -9.95 20.60 10.64
N ALA A 348 -9.73 19.92 11.77
CA ALA A 348 -8.44 19.38 12.18
C ALA A 348 -8.59 18.06 12.95
N GLU A 349 -7.57 17.21 12.86
CA GLU A 349 -7.37 16.08 13.78
C GLU A 349 -6.96 16.63 15.14
N LEU A 350 -7.69 16.23 16.18
CA LEU A 350 -7.39 16.64 17.54
C LEU A 350 -6.73 15.47 18.26
N ARG A 351 -5.51 15.68 18.74
CA ARG A 351 -4.75 14.70 19.50
C ARG A 351 -4.64 15.18 20.93
N GLU A 352 -5.09 14.33 21.84
CA GLU A 352 -4.88 14.52 23.28
C GLU A 352 -3.89 13.45 23.72
N ALA A 353 -2.99 13.79 24.63
CA ALA A 353 -2.04 12.82 25.16
C ALA A 353 -2.77 11.72 25.93
N GLY A 354 -2.34 10.47 25.76
CA GLY A 354 -2.86 9.36 26.53
C GLY A 354 -2.38 9.42 27.97
N THR A 355 -3.23 9.04 28.93
CA THR A 355 -2.88 9.01 30.36
C THR A 355 -1.97 7.83 30.75
N GLY A 356 -1.25 7.23 29.80
CA GLY A 356 -0.55 5.94 29.97
C GLY A 356 0.85 5.83 29.37
N SER A 357 1.41 6.91 28.81
CA SER A 357 2.82 6.93 28.41
C SER A 357 3.64 7.42 29.59
N GLY A 358 4.70 6.73 30.02
CA GLY A 358 5.70 7.23 31.00
C GLY A 358 6.48 8.47 30.54
N SER A 359 6.02 9.13 29.47
CA SER A 359 6.50 10.39 28.94
C SER A 359 5.48 11.51 29.22
N SER A 360 5.93 12.75 29.36
CA SER A 360 5.03 13.89 29.52
C SER A 360 4.05 14.00 28.35
N SER A 361 2.81 14.45 28.60
CA SER A 361 1.78 14.63 27.56
C SER A 361 2.27 15.41 26.33
N VAL A 362 3.13 16.39 26.57
CA VAL A 362 3.77 17.20 25.53
C VAL A 362 4.78 16.39 24.72
N ALA A 363 5.58 15.52 25.35
CA ALA A 363 6.53 14.65 24.66
C ALA A 363 5.83 13.62 23.77
N GLU A 364 4.74 13.01 24.25
CA GLU A 364 3.93 12.08 23.47
C GLU A 364 3.35 12.77 22.22
N LEU A 365 2.72 13.92 22.41
CA LEU A 365 2.12 14.69 21.32
C LEU A 365 3.16 15.14 20.28
N LEU A 366 4.33 15.59 20.72
CA LEU A 366 5.42 16.02 19.84
C LEU A 366 6.25 14.86 19.24
N SER A 367 6.04 13.61 19.68
CA SER A 367 6.67 12.44 19.05
C SER A 367 6.14 12.17 17.63
N ARG A 368 4.94 12.69 17.33
CA ARG A 368 4.29 12.62 16.03
C ARG A 368 4.24 14.02 15.40
N PRO A 369 4.19 14.14 14.06
CA PRO A 369 4.10 15.44 13.41
C PRO A 369 2.80 16.16 13.80
N LEU A 370 2.94 17.37 14.33
CA LEU A 370 1.87 18.31 14.68
C LEU A 370 2.08 19.65 13.97
N SER A 371 0.97 20.28 13.57
CA SER A 371 0.97 21.62 12.98
C SER A 371 0.78 22.71 14.04
N ALA A 372 -0.02 22.43 15.06
CA ALA A 372 -0.23 23.32 16.20
C ALA A 372 -0.29 22.53 17.50
N LEU A 373 0.14 23.16 18.60
CA LEU A 373 -0.01 22.65 19.96
C LEU A 373 -0.80 23.69 20.76
N MET A 374 -1.91 23.29 21.36
CA MET A 374 -2.78 24.16 22.17
C MET A 374 -2.71 23.75 23.63
N LEU A 375 -2.28 24.67 24.49
CA LEU A 375 -2.21 24.48 25.93
C LEU A 375 -3.31 25.30 26.62
N ALA A 376 -4.26 24.64 27.26
CA ALA A 376 -5.35 25.29 27.97
C ALA A 376 -5.05 25.30 29.48
N ASP A 377 -4.87 26.49 30.05
CA ASP A 377 -4.52 26.74 31.45
C ASP A 377 -3.35 25.88 32.00
N VAL A 378 -2.30 25.72 31.20
CA VAL A 378 -1.04 25.10 31.68
C VAL A 378 -0.14 26.21 32.21
N GLY A 379 0.20 26.16 33.50
CA GLY A 379 1.07 27.15 34.15
C GLY A 379 2.53 27.02 33.73
N THR A 380 3.26 26.12 34.37
CA THR A 380 4.68 25.85 34.06
C THR A 380 4.86 24.45 33.48
N LEU A 381 5.53 24.38 32.32
CA LEU A 381 5.99 23.11 31.77
C LEU A 381 7.23 22.59 32.51
N THR A 382 7.47 21.28 32.46
CA THR A 382 8.74 20.72 32.93
C THR A 382 9.89 21.29 32.09
N LYS A 383 11.11 21.42 32.65
CA LYS A 383 12.26 21.94 31.89
C LYS A 383 12.53 21.14 30.60
N ALA A 384 12.23 19.84 30.60
CA ALA A 384 12.37 18.99 29.42
C ALA A 384 11.30 19.32 28.36
N ASP A 385 10.04 19.51 28.76
CA ASP A 385 8.94 19.89 27.86
C ASP A 385 9.08 21.30 27.32
N GLU A 386 9.46 22.25 28.17
CA GLU A 386 9.70 23.63 27.76
C GLU A 386 10.76 23.68 26.65
N LYS A 387 11.86 22.92 26.80
CA LYS A 387 12.87 22.80 25.75
C LYS A 387 12.32 22.14 24.48
N ARG A 388 11.58 21.02 24.59
CA ARG A 388 10.99 20.34 23.43
C ARG A 388 10.05 21.24 22.63
N VAL A 389 9.19 21.97 23.33
CA VAL A 389 8.24 22.90 22.71
C VAL A 389 8.98 24.09 22.10
N ALA A 390 9.99 24.64 22.79
CA ALA A 390 10.83 25.70 22.24
C ALA A 390 11.50 25.27 20.93
N ASP A 391 12.18 24.11 20.93
CA ASP A 391 12.85 23.56 19.75
C ASP A 391 11.87 23.28 18.60
N TRP A 392 10.66 22.81 18.92
CA TRP A 392 9.61 22.55 17.93
C TRP A 392 9.05 23.85 17.32
N VAL A 393 8.79 24.87 18.14
CA VAL A 393 8.37 26.20 17.67
C VAL A 393 9.47 26.82 16.80
N GLU A 394 10.74 26.74 17.18
CA GLU A 394 11.84 27.29 16.38
C GLU A 394 11.93 26.66 14.98
N LYS A 395 11.56 25.38 14.84
CA LYS A 395 11.48 24.65 13.56
C LYS A 395 10.23 24.98 12.72
N GLY A 396 9.28 25.75 13.24
CA GLY A 396 8.07 26.15 12.51
C GLY A 396 6.75 25.86 13.23
N GLY A 397 6.77 25.21 14.38
CA GLY A 397 5.54 24.91 15.14
C GLY A 397 4.79 26.17 15.59
N THR A 398 3.46 26.07 15.68
CA THR A 398 2.62 27.12 16.27
C THR A 398 2.11 26.68 17.64
N LEU A 399 2.58 27.35 18.70
CA LEU A 399 2.10 27.17 20.05
C LEU A 399 0.97 28.16 20.33
N VAL A 400 -0.20 27.67 20.74
CA VAL A 400 -1.32 28.49 21.21
C VAL A 400 -1.55 28.20 22.69
N ARG A 401 -1.61 29.24 23.51
CA ARG A 401 -1.89 29.13 24.94
C ARG A 401 -3.16 29.88 25.29
N PHE A 402 -3.92 29.34 26.23
CA PHE A 402 -5.05 30.02 26.85
C PHE A 402 -4.70 30.27 28.31
N ALA A 403 -4.95 31.51 28.76
CA ALA A 403 -4.78 31.87 30.15
C ALA A 403 -5.82 31.16 31.03
N GLY A 404 -5.57 31.16 32.33
CA GLY A 404 -6.45 30.60 33.33
C GLY A 404 -5.82 30.70 34.72
N PRO A 405 -6.48 30.17 35.76
CA PRO A 405 -5.97 30.21 37.13
C PRO A 405 -4.54 29.70 37.31
N HIS A 406 -4.15 28.63 36.61
CA HIS A 406 -2.81 28.05 36.73
C HIS A 406 -1.75 28.89 36.01
N LEU A 407 -2.02 29.39 34.80
CA LEU A 407 -1.10 30.29 34.08
C LEU A 407 -0.93 31.64 34.78
N ALA A 408 -2.00 32.19 35.36
CA ALA A 408 -1.96 33.44 36.11
C ALA A 408 -1.17 33.34 37.42
N ALA A 409 -1.18 32.16 38.05
CA ALA A 409 -0.42 31.91 39.27
C ALA A 409 1.09 31.80 39.00
N GLN A 410 1.48 31.12 37.91
CA GLN A 410 2.87 30.93 37.54
C GLN A 410 3.03 30.66 36.04
N SER A 411 3.88 31.43 35.36
CA SER A 411 4.14 31.31 33.92
C SER A 411 5.58 30.88 33.61
N ASP A 412 5.77 30.18 32.48
CA ASP A 412 7.06 29.79 31.91
C ASP A 412 7.59 30.80 30.85
N SER A 413 8.69 30.48 30.15
CA SER A 413 9.28 31.37 29.12
C SER A 413 8.63 31.25 27.73
N LEU A 414 7.59 30.41 27.57
CA LEU A 414 6.89 30.16 26.31
C LEU A 414 5.60 31.00 26.20
N ILE A 415 5.75 32.29 26.49
CA ILE A 415 4.71 33.32 26.36
C ILE A 415 5.22 34.46 25.46
N PRO A 416 4.34 35.12 24.69
CA PRO A 416 4.76 36.14 23.72
C PRO A 416 5.11 37.49 24.35
N VAL A 417 4.54 37.78 25.53
CA VAL A 417 4.71 39.01 26.30
C VAL A 417 4.79 38.66 27.79
N PRO A 418 5.54 39.42 28.61
CA PRO A 418 5.52 39.27 30.06
C PRO A 418 4.12 39.54 30.63
N LEU A 419 3.75 38.85 31.70
CA LEU A 419 2.43 38.94 32.34
C LEU A 419 2.55 39.62 33.71
N ARG A 420 1.57 40.46 34.02
CA ARG A 420 1.48 41.19 35.28
C ARG A 420 0.84 40.31 36.35
N HIS A 421 1.48 40.17 37.51
CA HIS A 421 0.92 39.43 38.63
C HIS A 421 -0.43 40.00 39.10
N GLY A 422 -1.45 39.14 39.16
CA GLY A 422 -2.81 39.45 39.59
C GLY A 422 -3.69 39.85 38.41
N GLY A 423 -4.42 38.87 37.86
CA GLY A 423 -5.38 39.08 36.78
C GLY A 423 -6.50 40.08 37.11
N ARG A 424 -7.16 40.59 36.08
CA ARG A 424 -8.22 41.62 36.17
C ARG A 424 -9.60 40.96 36.16
N ALA A 425 -10.42 41.22 37.18
CA ALA A 425 -11.82 40.81 37.23
C ALA A 425 -12.77 42.00 36.99
N LEU A 426 -13.76 41.80 36.12
CA LEU A 426 -14.72 42.77 35.61
C LEU A 426 -16.14 42.23 35.90
N GLY A 427 -16.98 43.02 36.58
CA GLY A 427 -18.42 42.76 36.71
C GLY A 427 -18.84 41.78 37.83
N GLY A 428 -17.95 41.42 38.76
CA GLY A 428 -18.32 40.66 39.98
C GLY A 428 -18.99 41.54 41.05
N ALA A 429 -19.63 40.94 42.06
CA ALA A 429 -20.34 41.65 43.15
C ALA A 429 -19.45 42.63 43.97
N LEU A 430 -18.13 42.56 43.80
CA LEU A 430 -17.12 43.44 44.41
C LEU A 430 -16.30 44.25 43.37
N SER A 431 -16.66 44.18 42.08
CA SER A 431 -15.97 44.87 40.96
C SER A 431 -16.80 46.07 40.48
N TRP A 432 -16.19 47.25 40.43
CA TRP A 432 -16.82 48.52 40.01
C TRP A 432 -16.82 48.73 38.48
N THR A 433 -16.47 47.72 37.69
CA THR A 433 -16.25 47.83 36.25
C THR A 433 -17.10 46.83 35.49
N GLU A 434 -17.81 47.28 34.45
CA GLU A 434 -18.62 46.42 33.58
C GLU A 434 -17.75 45.48 32.72
N PRO A 435 -18.25 44.27 32.37
CA PRO A 435 -17.61 43.39 31.39
C PRO A 435 -17.29 44.13 30.09
N GLN A 436 -16.14 43.84 29.51
CA GLN A 436 -15.62 44.56 28.35
C GLN A 436 -15.91 43.82 27.05
N HIS A 437 -16.17 44.57 25.98
CA HIS A 437 -16.35 44.04 24.63
C HIS A 437 -15.03 43.99 23.84
N LEU A 438 -14.97 43.13 22.82
CA LEU A 438 -13.88 43.11 21.85
C LEU A 438 -13.91 44.33 20.93
N ALA A 439 -12.75 44.92 20.68
CA ALA A 439 -12.57 45.93 19.64
C ALA A 439 -12.47 45.27 18.24
N PRO A 440 -12.71 46.03 17.15
CA PRO A 440 -12.43 45.56 15.80
C PRO A 440 -10.97 45.10 15.63
N PHE A 441 -10.76 44.10 14.77
CA PHE A 441 -9.41 43.58 14.51
C PHE A 441 -8.61 44.50 13.60
N ASP A 442 -7.38 44.82 13.99
CA ASP A 442 -6.42 45.59 13.21
C ASP A 442 -6.07 44.88 11.88
N GLU A 443 -5.73 45.65 10.83
CA GLU A 443 -5.40 45.10 9.49
C GLU A 443 -4.22 44.12 9.49
N ASN A 444 -3.27 44.32 10.41
CA ASN A 444 -2.08 43.47 10.57
C ASN A 444 -2.36 42.18 11.36
N SER A 445 -3.56 42.02 11.92
CA SER A 445 -3.98 40.83 12.65
C SER A 445 -4.37 39.70 11.68
N PRO A 446 -4.07 38.43 12.00
CA PRO A 446 -4.64 37.30 11.26
C PRO A 446 -6.18 37.27 11.31
N PHE A 447 -6.81 38.02 12.22
CA PHE A 447 -8.26 38.09 12.40
C PHE A 447 -8.91 39.24 11.61
N ALA A 448 -8.14 40.02 10.85
CA ALA A 448 -8.66 41.12 10.03
C ALA A 448 -9.83 40.69 9.13
N GLY A 449 -10.93 41.45 9.16
CA GLY A 449 -12.15 41.16 8.39
C GLY A 449 -13.09 40.12 9.03
N LEU A 450 -12.80 39.59 10.22
CA LEU A 450 -13.80 38.87 11.01
C LEU A 450 -14.78 39.87 11.65
N THR A 451 -16.06 39.54 11.67
CA THR A 451 -17.08 40.35 12.32
C THR A 451 -17.12 40.05 13.81
N VAL A 452 -16.99 41.07 14.66
CA VAL A 452 -17.06 40.94 16.11
C VAL A 452 -18.53 41.01 16.56
N PRO A 453 -19.10 39.94 17.15
CA PRO A 453 -20.46 39.97 17.68
C PRO A 453 -20.55 40.88 18.92
N LYS A 454 -21.67 41.60 19.07
CA LYS A 454 -21.88 42.58 20.16
C LYS A 454 -22.12 41.94 21.53
N ASP A 455 -22.50 40.67 21.54
CA ASP A 455 -22.82 39.88 22.72
C ASP A 455 -21.58 39.20 23.35
N VAL A 456 -20.40 39.31 22.72
CA VAL A 456 -19.15 38.80 23.31
C VAL A 456 -18.66 39.74 24.41
N ASN A 457 -18.56 39.20 25.62
CA ASN A 457 -18.18 39.88 26.84
C ASN A 457 -17.01 39.16 27.53
N VAL A 458 -16.05 39.94 28.00
CA VAL A 458 -14.91 39.50 28.81
C VAL A 458 -15.10 40.00 30.23
N SER A 459 -15.28 39.06 31.16
CA SER A 459 -15.47 39.33 32.59
C SER A 459 -14.18 39.14 33.39
N ARG A 460 -13.18 38.46 32.85
CA ARG A 460 -11.87 38.33 33.48
C ARG A 460 -10.79 38.16 32.44
N GLN A 461 -9.60 38.69 32.69
CA GLN A 461 -8.43 38.47 31.82
C GLN A 461 -7.12 38.53 32.59
N GLU A 462 -6.11 37.85 32.07
CA GLU A 462 -4.72 38.07 32.46
C GLU A 462 -4.18 39.33 31.77
N LEU A 463 -3.33 40.10 32.45
CA LEU A 463 -2.84 41.37 31.89
C LEU A 463 -1.39 41.22 31.42
N ALA A 464 -1.12 41.65 30.18
CA ALA A 464 0.24 41.83 29.70
C ALA A 464 0.92 43.03 30.39
N GLU A 465 2.23 42.93 30.64
CA GLU A 465 3.02 44.08 31.08
C GLU A 465 3.14 45.12 29.95
N PRO A 466 2.98 46.42 30.22
CA PRO A 466 3.10 47.46 29.20
C PRO A 466 4.55 47.59 28.72
N THR A 467 4.87 47.05 27.55
CA THR A 467 6.16 47.23 26.86
C THR A 467 5.97 48.07 25.59
N LEU A 468 7.05 48.68 25.10
CA LEU A 468 7.02 49.52 23.90
C LEU A 468 6.57 48.76 22.63
N ASP A 469 6.84 47.46 22.59
CA ASP A 469 6.51 46.54 21.48
C ASP A 469 5.18 45.79 21.67
N LEU A 470 4.44 46.04 22.77
CA LEU A 470 3.17 45.38 23.05
C LEU A 470 2.13 45.64 21.96
N GLY A 471 2.16 46.84 21.37
CA GLY A 471 1.32 47.23 20.25
C GLY A 471 1.43 46.25 19.08
N ASP A 472 2.65 46.00 18.60
CA ASP A 472 2.97 45.14 17.46
C ASP A 472 2.69 43.66 17.72
N LYS A 473 2.76 43.26 19.00
CA LYS A 473 2.49 41.88 19.44
C LYS A 473 1.02 41.60 19.69
N THR A 474 0.14 42.59 19.60
CA THR A 474 -1.29 42.42 19.90
C THR A 474 -2.09 42.17 18.62
N TRP A 475 -2.81 41.04 18.57
CA TRP A 475 -3.68 40.66 17.46
C TRP A 475 -5.16 40.92 17.70
N ALA A 476 -5.58 41.03 18.96
CA ALA A 476 -6.94 41.41 19.34
C ALA A 476 -6.92 42.24 20.62
N ARG A 477 -7.80 43.22 20.72
CA ARG A 477 -7.93 44.13 21.86
C ARG A 477 -9.36 44.16 22.38
N LEU A 478 -9.52 44.59 23.63
CA LEU A 478 -10.79 45.04 24.16
C LEU A 478 -11.04 46.50 23.79
N THR A 479 -12.28 46.94 23.94
CA THR A 479 -12.73 48.32 23.68
C THR A 479 -11.98 49.37 24.50
N ASP A 480 -11.44 49.01 25.67
CA ASP A 480 -10.57 49.86 26.49
C ASP A 480 -9.08 49.86 26.05
N GLY A 481 -8.76 49.18 24.94
CA GLY A 481 -7.42 49.08 24.37
C GLY A 481 -6.55 47.98 24.96
N THR A 482 -7.01 47.26 25.99
CA THR A 482 -6.22 46.18 26.60
C THR A 482 -6.09 44.97 25.66
N PRO A 483 -4.90 44.32 25.57
CA PRO A 483 -4.71 43.15 24.71
C PRO A 483 -5.52 41.94 25.16
N LEU A 484 -6.23 41.31 24.22
CA LEU A 484 -6.95 40.04 24.42
C LEU A 484 -6.19 38.85 23.81
N VAL A 485 -5.55 39.05 22.66
CA VAL A 485 -4.71 38.05 22.02
C VAL A 485 -3.37 38.67 21.66
N THR A 486 -2.29 38.05 22.11
CA THR A 486 -0.92 38.48 21.82
C THR A 486 -0.13 37.36 21.14
N ALA A 487 0.85 37.73 20.31
CA ALA A 487 1.67 36.77 19.60
C ALA A 487 3.10 37.28 19.38
N ALA A 488 4.05 36.35 19.33
CA ALA A 488 5.45 36.61 19.03
C ALA A 488 6.03 35.53 18.10
N LYS A 489 6.95 35.92 17.22
CA LYS A 489 7.69 35.01 16.35
C LYS A 489 8.88 34.44 17.12
N ARG A 490 9.12 33.13 17.01
CA ARG A 490 10.27 32.44 17.62
C ARG A 490 10.85 31.45 16.61
N GLY A 491 12.07 31.72 16.13
CA GLY A 491 12.64 31.02 14.98
C GLY A 491 11.73 31.11 13.75
N LYS A 492 11.38 29.96 13.16
CA LYS A 492 10.44 29.85 12.04
C LYS A 492 8.98 29.76 12.47
N GLY A 493 8.69 29.48 13.75
CA GLY A 493 7.34 29.33 14.28
C GLY A 493 6.86 30.54 15.07
N ARG A 494 5.77 30.35 15.82
CA ARG A 494 5.11 31.41 16.60
C ARG A 494 4.52 30.90 17.91
N ILE A 495 4.44 31.81 18.87
CA ILE A 495 3.75 31.62 20.14
C ILE A 495 2.59 32.61 20.18
N VAL A 496 1.40 32.14 20.49
CA VAL A 496 0.16 32.91 20.59
C VAL A 496 -0.45 32.69 21.96
N LEU A 497 -0.88 33.75 22.64
CA LEU A 497 -1.54 33.70 23.95
C LEU A 497 -2.88 34.41 23.87
N PHE A 498 -3.95 33.70 24.23
CA PHE A 498 -5.24 34.26 24.59
C PHE A 498 -5.21 34.61 26.08
N HIS A 499 -5.48 35.87 26.41
CA HIS A 499 -5.51 36.37 27.79
C HIS A 499 -6.79 35.99 28.56
N VAL A 500 -7.55 35.03 28.04
CA VAL A 500 -8.77 34.46 28.62
C VAL A 500 -8.71 32.94 28.59
N THR A 501 -9.57 32.30 29.38
CA THR A 501 -9.75 30.84 29.36
C THR A 501 -10.32 30.34 28.04
N ALA A 502 -10.02 29.09 27.71
CA ALA A 502 -10.61 28.35 26.59
C ALA A 502 -12.05 27.86 26.87
N ASN A 503 -12.53 28.10 28.09
CA ASN A 503 -13.86 27.77 28.59
C ASN A 503 -14.65 29.06 28.90
N THR A 504 -15.81 28.93 29.51
CA THR A 504 -16.72 30.06 29.75
C THR A 504 -16.46 30.86 31.03
N ASP A 505 -15.43 30.51 31.79
CA ASP A 505 -15.23 31.07 33.14
C ASP A 505 -14.86 32.57 33.10
N TRP A 506 -14.04 32.98 32.12
CA TRP A 506 -13.51 34.34 32.03
C TRP A 506 -14.14 35.17 30.90
N SER A 507 -14.79 34.50 29.94
CA SER A 507 -15.49 35.16 28.82
C SER A 507 -16.50 34.21 28.18
N ASN A 508 -17.48 34.74 27.46
CA ASN A 508 -18.36 33.93 26.62
C ASN A 508 -17.83 33.77 25.17
N LEU A 509 -16.60 34.22 24.88
CA LEU A 509 -15.96 34.07 23.57
C LEU A 509 -15.98 32.62 23.07
N PRO A 510 -15.66 31.58 23.88
CA PRO A 510 -15.62 30.19 23.40
C PRO A 510 -16.96 29.61 22.91
N ILE A 511 -18.09 30.23 23.25
CA ILE A 511 -19.42 29.84 22.74
C ILE A 511 -19.76 30.55 21.42
N SER A 512 -19.05 31.62 21.07
CA SER A 512 -19.33 32.43 19.87
C SER A 512 -18.80 31.78 18.58
N GLY A 513 -19.46 32.05 17.45
CA GLY A 513 -18.95 31.69 16.13
C GLY A 513 -17.59 32.33 15.81
N LEU A 514 -17.32 33.52 16.39
CA LEU A 514 -16.05 34.22 16.25
C LEU A 514 -14.87 33.38 16.76
N PHE A 515 -15.04 32.63 17.86
CA PHE A 515 -13.99 31.77 18.38
C PHE A 515 -13.61 30.66 17.40
N VAL A 516 -14.61 30.05 16.74
CA VAL A 516 -14.39 29.04 15.70
C VAL A 516 -13.57 29.62 14.55
N ASP A 517 -13.95 30.80 14.07
CA ASP A 517 -13.24 31.48 12.98
C ASP A 517 -11.80 31.88 13.38
N MET A 518 -11.59 32.36 14.61
CA MET A 518 -10.26 32.70 15.11
C MET A 518 -9.36 31.47 15.17
N LEU A 519 -9.81 30.36 15.77
CA LEU A 519 -9.01 29.13 15.84
C LEU A 519 -8.73 28.54 14.46
N ARG A 520 -9.72 28.56 13.56
CA ARG A 520 -9.54 28.12 12.17
C ARG A 520 -8.45 28.92 11.46
N ARG A 521 -8.44 30.25 11.62
CA ARG A 521 -7.39 31.10 11.02
C ARG A 521 -6.01 30.85 11.62
N LEU A 522 -5.92 30.57 12.92
CA LEU A 522 -4.65 30.22 13.55
C LEU A 522 -4.09 28.90 13.03
N VAL A 523 -4.92 27.85 12.97
CA VAL A 523 -4.51 26.54 12.42
C VAL A 523 -4.19 26.66 10.93
N ALA A 524 -4.91 27.47 10.16
CA ALA A 524 -4.62 27.74 8.76
C ALA A 524 -3.30 28.49 8.56
N LYS A 525 -2.99 29.49 9.40
CA LYS A 525 -1.75 30.26 9.31
C LYS A 525 -0.52 29.46 9.77
N ALA A 526 -0.72 28.48 10.66
CA ALA A 526 0.31 27.50 11.02
C ALA A 526 0.73 26.60 9.84
N GLN A 527 -0.03 26.59 8.72
CA GLN A 527 0.28 25.83 7.50
C GLN A 527 1.40 26.45 6.66
N ASN A 528 1.69 27.75 6.82
CA ASN A 528 2.61 28.50 5.95
C ASN A 528 3.90 28.89 6.70
N VAL A 529 4.74 27.91 7.06
CA VAL A 529 6.09 28.18 7.61
C VAL A 529 7.05 28.70 6.53
N ALA A 530 6.67 28.62 5.26
CA ALA A 530 7.22 29.47 4.22
C ALA A 530 6.36 30.75 4.13
N GLU A 531 6.72 31.80 4.87
CA GLU A 531 6.31 33.15 4.49
C GLU A 531 6.95 33.48 3.14
N PRO A 532 6.19 33.79 2.08
CA PRO A 532 6.71 34.61 1.01
C PRO A 532 6.99 35.98 1.62
N ALA A 533 8.23 36.44 1.52
CA ALA A 533 8.55 37.83 1.78
C ALA A 533 7.69 38.70 0.86
N SER A 534 6.91 39.61 1.46
CA SER A 534 6.23 40.77 0.84
C SER A 534 5.19 40.51 -0.27
N GLY A 535 3.97 41.00 -0.03
CA GLY A 535 3.15 41.76 -0.99
C GLY A 535 2.64 41.07 -2.27
N LYS A 536 1.31 40.94 -2.36
CA LYS A 536 0.48 40.55 -3.52
C LYS A 536 0.32 39.04 -3.74
N SER A 537 -0.57 38.45 -2.96
CA SER A 537 -1.03 37.04 -2.92
C SER A 537 -1.70 36.52 -4.21
N GLY A 538 -1.54 37.18 -5.35
CA GLY A 538 -2.23 36.86 -6.61
C GLY A 538 -1.31 36.59 -7.80
N ASP A 539 -0.01 36.88 -7.72
CA ASP A 539 0.95 36.80 -8.83
C ASP A 539 2.00 35.68 -8.68
N GLU A 540 1.85 34.82 -7.68
CA GLU A 540 2.77 33.69 -7.47
C GLU A 540 2.64 32.66 -8.61
N THR A 541 3.76 32.37 -9.27
CA THR A 541 3.84 31.38 -10.35
C THR A 541 4.25 30.01 -9.81
N LEU A 542 3.50 28.98 -10.16
CA LEU A 542 3.73 27.60 -9.75
C LEU A 542 4.54 26.86 -10.81
N SER A 543 5.80 26.58 -10.51
CA SER A 543 6.69 25.79 -11.38
C SER A 543 6.32 24.30 -11.38
N PRO A 544 6.50 23.56 -12.49
CA PRO A 544 6.19 22.14 -12.55
C PRO A 544 7.15 21.31 -11.68
N VAL A 545 6.61 20.45 -10.82
CA VAL A 545 7.37 19.53 -9.95
C VAL A 545 7.37 18.12 -10.55
N ALA A 546 6.20 17.63 -10.94
CA ALA A 546 6.00 16.33 -11.57
C ALA A 546 4.80 16.38 -12.52
N THR A 547 4.81 15.62 -13.60
CA THR A 547 3.72 15.58 -14.59
C THR A 547 3.25 14.16 -14.84
N LEU A 548 1.96 13.98 -15.08
CA LEU A 548 1.40 12.69 -15.48
C LEU A 548 1.72 12.40 -16.95
N ASN A 549 2.02 11.15 -17.28
CA ASN A 549 2.00 10.65 -18.65
C ASN A 549 0.60 10.13 -19.04
N GLY A 550 0.39 9.72 -20.29
CA GLY A 550 -0.93 9.23 -20.75
C GLY A 550 -1.46 8.03 -19.97
N PHE A 551 -0.58 7.21 -19.41
CA PHE A 551 -0.91 6.05 -18.57
C PHE A 551 -1.22 6.41 -17.10
N GLY A 552 -1.26 7.69 -16.73
CA GLY A 552 -1.53 8.14 -15.36
C GLY A 552 -0.38 7.96 -14.38
N ARG A 553 0.87 7.82 -14.87
CA ARG A 553 2.07 7.73 -14.03
C ARG A 553 2.74 9.09 -13.88
N LEU A 554 3.11 9.45 -12.65
CA LEU A 554 3.91 10.65 -12.37
C LEU A 554 5.36 10.43 -12.82
N GLY A 555 5.90 11.42 -13.52
CA GLY A 555 7.30 11.45 -13.96
C GLY A 555 7.88 12.86 -13.92
N THR A 556 9.14 12.97 -14.32
CA THR A 556 9.82 14.26 -14.43
C THR A 556 9.16 15.13 -15.50
N PRO A 557 8.92 16.43 -15.23
CA PRO A 557 8.38 17.34 -16.23
C PRO A 557 9.33 17.46 -17.43
N SER A 558 8.76 17.49 -18.64
CA SER A 558 9.54 17.82 -19.84
C SER A 558 10.08 19.26 -19.74
N PRO A 559 11.27 19.57 -20.31
CA PRO A 559 11.80 20.94 -20.38
C PRO A 559 10.88 21.95 -21.08
N THR A 560 9.87 21.46 -21.80
CA THR A 560 8.89 22.27 -22.52
C THR A 560 7.68 22.69 -21.67
N VAL A 561 7.54 22.14 -20.46
CA VAL A 561 6.48 22.49 -19.50
C VAL A 561 6.81 23.81 -18.82
N THR A 562 5.82 24.70 -18.74
CA THR A 562 6.00 26.06 -18.18
C THR A 562 5.25 26.22 -16.86
N ALA A 563 5.67 27.21 -16.06
CA ALA A 563 4.99 27.57 -14.82
C ALA A 563 3.59 28.15 -15.08
N ILE A 564 2.69 28.00 -14.11
CA ILE A 564 1.29 28.46 -14.19
C ILE A 564 1.03 29.45 -13.04
N PRO A 565 0.46 30.64 -13.27
CA PRO A 565 0.02 31.52 -12.18
C PRO A 565 -0.95 30.80 -11.23
N ALA A 566 -0.77 30.96 -9.91
CA ALA A 566 -1.54 30.21 -8.91
C ALA A 566 -3.06 30.40 -9.00
N ARG A 567 -3.51 31.56 -9.49
CA ARG A 567 -4.92 31.89 -9.76
C ARG A 567 -5.51 31.20 -11.00
N GLU A 568 -4.65 30.77 -11.93
CA GLU A 568 -5.03 30.20 -13.22
C GLU A 568 -4.96 28.66 -13.22
N LEU A 569 -4.35 28.03 -12.21
CA LEU A 569 -4.13 26.58 -12.13
C LEU A 569 -5.39 25.72 -12.42
N GLY A 570 -6.57 26.16 -11.95
CA GLY A 570 -7.85 25.48 -12.16
C GLY A 570 -8.59 25.85 -13.46
N ARG A 571 -8.13 26.88 -14.18
CA ARG A 571 -8.78 27.41 -15.39
C ARG A 571 -7.99 27.16 -16.67
N THR A 572 -6.67 26.94 -16.57
CA THR A 572 -5.86 26.58 -17.73
C THR A 572 -6.32 25.22 -18.28
N ASP A 573 -6.28 25.04 -19.60
CA ASP A 573 -6.53 23.77 -20.27
C ASP A 573 -5.33 22.81 -20.19
N ASN A 574 -5.60 21.51 -20.27
CA ASN A 574 -4.56 20.48 -20.30
C ASN A 574 -3.96 20.42 -21.71
N ASN A 575 -2.67 20.74 -21.84
CA ASN A 575 -1.97 20.79 -23.13
C ASN A 575 -0.48 20.45 -22.96
N PRO A 576 0.32 20.34 -24.04
CA PRO A 576 1.74 19.99 -23.93
C PRO A 576 2.59 20.92 -23.06
N ARG A 577 2.23 22.21 -22.95
CA ARG A 577 2.95 23.17 -22.08
C ARG A 577 2.49 23.08 -20.64
N HIS A 578 1.25 22.66 -20.38
CA HIS A 578 0.60 22.68 -19.07
C HIS A 578 -0.14 21.34 -18.83
N PRO A 579 0.57 20.19 -18.81
CA PRO A 579 -0.03 18.87 -18.60
C PRO A 579 -0.55 18.71 -17.16
N PRO A 580 -1.44 17.74 -16.88
CA PRO A 580 -1.84 17.43 -15.52
C PRO A 580 -0.64 16.93 -14.69
N GLY A 581 -0.60 17.27 -13.41
CA GLY A 581 0.58 17.08 -12.57
C GLY A 581 0.57 17.87 -11.26
N LEU A 582 1.74 17.96 -10.64
CA LEU A 582 2.04 18.70 -9.42
C LEU A 582 2.84 19.96 -9.74
N TYR A 583 2.38 21.12 -9.26
CA TYR A 583 2.97 22.44 -9.53
C TYR A 583 3.14 23.24 -8.24
N GLY A 584 4.27 23.94 -8.08
CA GLY A 584 4.55 24.80 -6.92
C GLY A 584 5.85 24.45 -6.21
N PRO A 585 6.02 24.84 -4.93
CA PRO A 585 7.19 24.48 -4.14
C PRO A 585 7.22 22.97 -3.85
N GLN A 586 8.42 22.39 -3.71
CA GLN A 586 8.60 20.95 -3.49
C GLN A 586 7.92 20.44 -2.21
N ASP A 587 7.86 21.28 -1.18
CA ASP A 587 7.29 20.91 0.13
C ASP A 587 5.76 20.96 0.16
N ALA A 588 5.13 21.67 -0.77
CA ALA A 588 3.68 21.85 -0.82
C ALA A 588 3.17 22.05 -2.26
N PRO A 589 3.35 21.04 -3.14
CA PRO A 589 2.89 21.16 -4.52
C PRO A 589 1.35 21.14 -4.57
N ARG A 590 0.79 21.84 -5.55
CA ARG A 590 -0.64 21.84 -5.86
C ARG A 590 -0.93 20.91 -7.02
N ALA A 591 -2.00 20.14 -6.88
CA ALA A 591 -2.44 19.16 -7.85
C ALA A 591 -3.29 19.82 -8.95
N ARG A 592 -2.93 19.51 -10.19
CA ARG A 592 -3.69 19.81 -11.40
C ARG A 592 -4.10 18.49 -12.04
N ASN A 593 -5.36 18.13 -11.91
CA ASN A 593 -5.92 16.89 -12.44
C ASN A 593 -6.49 17.06 -13.83
N LEU A 594 -6.47 15.99 -14.61
CA LEU A 594 -7.08 15.96 -15.94
C LEU A 594 -8.61 15.99 -15.83
N ALA A 595 -9.14 15.05 -15.05
CA ALA A 595 -10.56 15.00 -14.72
C ALA A 595 -10.89 16.10 -13.70
N SER A 596 -11.89 16.89 -14.05
CA SER A 596 -12.50 17.93 -13.21
C SER A 596 -14.00 17.94 -13.45
N ASP A 597 -14.76 18.71 -12.67
CA ASP A 597 -16.21 18.80 -12.85
C ASP A 597 -16.62 19.24 -14.26
N ALA A 598 -15.76 19.98 -14.97
CA ALA A 598 -15.98 20.41 -16.35
C ALA A 598 -15.83 19.28 -17.39
N LEU A 599 -15.15 18.18 -17.07
CA LEU A 599 -14.93 17.07 -18.01
C LEU A 599 -16.24 16.28 -18.21
N LYS A 600 -16.82 16.39 -19.40
CA LYS A 600 -17.95 15.57 -19.82
C LYS A 600 -17.47 14.43 -20.71
N LEU A 601 -17.96 13.22 -20.47
CA LEU A 601 -17.71 12.07 -21.32
C LEU A 601 -18.93 11.86 -22.21
N THR A 602 -18.79 12.19 -23.50
CA THR A 602 -19.84 12.01 -24.50
C THR A 602 -19.41 10.95 -25.50
N PRO A 603 -20.23 9.95 -25.82
CA PRO A 603 -19.87 8.91 -26.78
C PRO A 603 -19.96 9.46 -28.23
N ALA A 604 -18.98 9.13 -29.07
CA ALA A 604 -18.99 9.48 -30.48
C ALA A 604 -19.95 8.57 -31.26
N THR A 605 -21.20 9.00 -31.39
CA THR A 605 -22.29 8.18 -31.98
C THR A 605 -22.54 8.51 -33.45
N ASP A 606 -22.81 9.77 -33.77
CA ASP A 606 -23.09 10.24 -35.13
C ASP A 606 -21.82 10.74 -35.82
N LEU A 607 -21.31 9.94 -36.76
CA LEU A 607 -20.05 10.18 -37.46
C LEU A 607 -20.28 10.07 -38.98
N PRO A 608 -20.52 11.19 -39.68
CA PRO A 608 -20.73 11.18 -41.12
C PRO A 608 -19.45 10.78 -41.88
N GLY A 609 -19.63 10.17 -43.05
CA GLY A 609 -18.53 9.83 -43.95
C GLY A 609 -17.76 8.54 -43.63
N LEU A 610 -18.21 7.77 -42.64
CA LEU A 610 -17.69 6.43 -42.37
C LEU A 610 -18.15 5.42 -43.44
N SER A 611 -17.22 4.64 -43.97
CA SER A 611 -17.52 3.49 -44.85
C SER A 611 -17.67 2.19 -44.05
N GLU A 612 -16.95 2.06 -42.94
CA GLU A 612 -17.03 0.91 -42.03
C GLU A 612 -16.80 1.37 -40.58
N ARG A 613 -17.52 0.78 -39.62
CA ARG A 613 -17.34 0.99 -38.19
C ARG A 613 -17.25 -0.37 -37.49
N ARG A 614 -16.15 -0.65 -36.80
CA ARG A 614 -15.90 -1.94 -36.14
C ARG A 614 -15.07 -1.83 -34.86
N GLY A 615 -15.14 -2.87 -34.04
CA GLY A 615 -14.33 -3.00 -32.83
C GLY A 615 -12.90 -3.53 -33.11
N PHE A 616 -12.05 -3.54 -32.09
CA PHE A 616 -10.78 -4.28 -32.14
C PHE A 616 -11.00 -5.78 -32.40
N ALA A 617 -10.11 -6.39 -33.18
CA ALA A 617 -10.16 -7.83 -33.46
C ALA A 617 -9.75 -8.65 -32.22
N ALA A 618 -10.33 -9.84 -32.05
CA ALA A 618 -9.99 -10.76 -30.97
C ALA A 618 -8.61 -11.40 -31.19
N GLY A 619 -7.56 -10.66 -30.85
CA GLY A 619 -6.16 -11.10 -30.91
C GLY A 619 -5.37 -10.50 -32.07
N ALA A 620 -4.05 -10.39 -31.88
CA ALA A 620 -3.12 -9.89 -32.89
C ALA A 620 -2.96 -10.88 -34.05
N GLU A 621 -2.65 -10.36 -35.25
CA GLU A 621 -2.24 -11.17 -36.39
C GLU A 621 -0.88 -11.83 -36.08
N ILE A 622 -0.82 -13.17 -36.09
CA ILE A 622 0.41 -13.92 -35.82
C ILE A 622 0.88 -14.60 -37.10
N GLY A 623 2.08 -14.24 -37.57
CA GLY A 623 2.75 -14.93 -38.67
C GLY A 623 3.34 -16.26 -38.21
N LEU A 624 2.86 -17.38 -38.77
CA LEU A 624 3.34 -18.73 -38.43
C LEU A 624 4.57 -19.15 -39.25
N ARG A 625 5.01 -18.34 -40.22
CA ARG A 625 6.20 -18.64 -41.05
C ARG A 625 7.48 -18.82 -40.22
N PRO A 626 7.89 -17.90 -39.31
CA PRO A 626 9.10 -18.09 -38.50
C PRO A 626 9.11 -19.35 -37.63
N PRO A 627 8.06 -19.68 -36.83
CA PRO A 627 8.08 -20.91 -36.04
C PRO A 627 8.06 -22.17 -36.91
N LEU A 628 7.39 -22.15 -38.08
CA LEU A 628 7.43 -23.27 -39.02
C LEU A 628 8.82 -23.46 -39.65
N LEU A 629 9.52 -22.37 -40.00
CA LEU A 629 10.91 -22.46 -40.48
C LEU A 629 11.87 -22.94 -39.39
N GLY A 630 11.67 -22.51 -38.13
CA GLY A 630 12.40 -23.02 -36.98
C GLY A 630 12.18 -24.52 -36.77
N LEU A 631 10.93 -24.98 -36.87
CA LEU A 631 10.58 -26.40 -36.82
C LEU A 631 11.20 -27.18 -37.99
N ALA A 632 11.18 -26.64 -39.21
CA ALA A 632 11.82 -27.25 -40.37
C ALA A 632 13.34 -27.39 -40.18
N LEU A 633 14.00 -26.39 -39.59
CA LEU A 633 15.43 -26.44 -39.27
C LEU A 633 15.74 -27.52 -38.22
N LEU A 634 14.93 -27.65 -37.18
CA LEU A 634 15.09 -28.71 -36.17
C LEU A 634 14.91 -30.09 -36.78
N LEU A 635 13.91 -30.27 -37.65
CA LEU A 635 13.69 -31.52 -38.38
C LEU A 635 14.83 -31.82 -39.35
N LEU A 636 15.45 -30.81 -39.96
CA LEU A 636 16.62 -30.98 -40.84
C LEU A 636 17.83 -31.48 -40.06
N ILE A 637 18.08 -30.91 -38.87
CA ILE A 637 19.15 -31.36 -37.98
C ILE A 637 18.88 -32.80 -37.53
N ALA A 638 17.64 -33.11 -37.16
CA ALA A 638 17.23 -34.47 -36.80
C ALA A 638 17.42 -35.46 -37.96
N ASP A 639 17.05 -35.08 -39.20
CA ASP A 639 17.29 -35.89 -40.41
C ASP A 639 18.78 -36.14 -40.64
N GLY A 640 19.63 -35.12 -40.43
CA GLY A 640 21.09 -35.26 -40.53
C GLY A 640 21.67 -36.25 -39.52
N ILE A 641 21.27 -36.15 -38.25
CA ILE A 641 21.70 -37.08 -37.20
C ILE A 641 21.21 -38.51 -37.49
N ALA A 642 19.94 -38.64 -37.88
CA ALA A 642 19.31 -39.89 -38.24
C ALA A 642 19.98 -40.56 -39.46
N ALA A 643 20.31 -39.79 -40.49
CA ALA A 643 21.02 -40.28 -41.66
C ALA A 643 22.43 -40.77 -41.29
N LEU A 644 23.17 -40.02 -40.47
CA LEU A 644 24.48 -40.42 -39.98
C LEU A 644 24.43 -41.72 -39.16
N TRP A 645 23.38 -41.88 -38.34
CA TRP A 645 23.15 -43.09 -37.55
C TRP A 645 22.87 -44.32 -38.43
N VAL A 646 22.04 -44.18 -39.45
CA VAL A 646 21.71 -45.27 -40.38
C VAL A 646 22.87 -45.65 -41.30
N THR A 647 23.75 -44.70 -41.66
CA THR A 647 24.94 -44.99 -42.49
C THR A 647 26.09 -45.67 -41.72
N GLY A 648 25.88 -46.04 -40.46
CA GLY A 648 26.89 -46.77 -39.67
C GLY A 648 28.13 -45.93 -39.32
N LEU A 649 28.08 -44.60 -39.44
CA LEU A 649 29.24 -43.74 -39.13
C LEU A 649 29.60 -43.76 -37.64
N PHE A 650 28.66 -44.19 -36.78
CA PHE A 650 28.88 -44.45 -35.36
C PHE A 650 29.32 -45.90 -35.04
N GLU A 651 29.38 -46.78 -36.05
CA GLU A 651 29.75 -48.20 -35.94
C GLU A 651 31.16 -48.51 -36.47
N THR A 652 31.97 -47.50 -36.79
CA THR A 652 33.41 -47.71 -36.98
C THR A 652 34.05 -48.11 -35.65
N GLY A 653 34.74 -49.25 -35.64
CA GLY A 653 35.22 -49.98 -34.46
C GLY A 653 36.12 -49.23 -33.47
N GLU A 654 36.46 -47.97 -33.72
CA GLU A 654 37.24 -47.13 -32.80
C GLU A 654 36.37 -46.35 -31.80
N ILE A 655 35.06 -46.19 -32.04
CA ILE A 655 34.18 -45.43 -31.14
C ILE A 655 33.65 -46.28 -29.96
N ARG A 656 33.94 -47.58 -29.93
CA ARG A 656 33.53 -48.49 -28.84
C ARG A 656 34.32 -48.31 -27.52
N ARG A 657 35.29 -47.40 -27.45
CA ARG A 657 36.04 -47.07 -26.21
C ARG A 657 36.13 -45.59 -25.85
N GLY A 658 35.46 -44.69 -26.58
CA GLY A 658 35.46 -43.26 -26.27
C GLY A 658 34.20 -42.84 -25.52
N ARG A 659 34.36 -42.25 -24.33
CA ARG A 659 33.32 -41.57 -23.51
C ARG A 659 32.69 -40.34 -24.20
N LEU A 660 32.27 -40.43 -25.46
CA LEU A 660 31.71 -39.33 -26.24
C LEU A 660 30.18 -39.46 -26.47
N GLY A 661 29.60 -40.64 -26.30
CA GLY A 661 28.14 -40.83 -26.34
C GLY A 661 27.38 -40.27 -25.12
N ARG A 662 28.06 -39.98 -24.01
CA ARG A 662 27.43 -39.51 -22.76
C ARG A 662 27.41 -37.99 -22.60
N ASN A 663 28.09 -37.23 -23.47
CA ASN A 663 28.30 -35.79 -23.27
C ASN A 663 27.53 -34.88 -24.26
N LEU A 664 26.96 -35.41 -25.35
CA LEU A 664 26.17 -34.60 -26.29
C LEU A 664 24.73 -34.37 -25.81
N LEU A 665 24.10 -35.37 -25.18
CA LEU A 665 22.78 -35.24 -24.56
C LEU A 665 22.73 -34.21 -23.43
N PRO A 666 23.68 -34.18 -22.46
CA PRO A 666 23.67 -33.17 -21.40
C PRO A 666 24.06 -31.77 -21.89
N LEU A 667 24.79 -31.60 -23.00
CA LEU A 667 25.07 -30.26 -23.55
C LEU A 667 23.83 -29.64 -24.21
N LEU A 668 23.01 -30.46 -24.87
CA LEU A 668 21.73 -30.05 -25.45
C LEU A 668 20.67 -29.81 -24.36
N LEU A 669 20.67 -30.61 -23.27
CA LEU A 669 19.83 -30.41 -22.09
C LEU A 669 20.27 -29.23 -21.23
N LEU A 670 21.57 -28.96 -21.09
CA LEU A 670 22.11 -27.82 -20.32
C LEU A 670 21.81 -26.49 -21.01
N GLY A 671 21.77 -26.47 -22.36
CA GLY A 671 21.30 -25.32 -23.13
C GLY A 671 19.81 -25.02 -22.94
N LEU A 672 18.98 -26.04 -22.65
CA LEU A 672 17.55 -25.86 -22.35
C LEU A 672 17.29 -25.48 -20.88
N VAL A 673 18.08 -26.00 -19.93
CA VAL A 673 17.90 -25.77 -18.49
C VAL A 673 18.42 -24.39 -18.04
N LEU A 674 19.49 -23.87 -18.65
CA LEU A 674 20.01 -22.52 -18.35
C LEU A 674 19.07 -21.39 -18.79
N ALA A 675 18.10 -21.67 -19.65
CA ALA A 675 17.07 -20.70 -20.06
C ALA A 675 15.85 -20.65 -19.11
N ALA A 676 15.76 -21.54 -18.10
CA ALA A 676 14.51 -21.78 -17.38
C ALA A 676 14.62 -21.87 -15.84
N ALA A 677 15.69 -21.39 -15.18
CA ALA A 677 15.79 -21.45 -13.72
C ALA A 677 15.45 -20.12 -13.02
N PRO A 678 14.39 -20.06 -12.18
CA PRO A 678 14.22 -19.01 -11.18
C PRO A 678 15.09 -19.28 -9.94
N LYS A 679 15.62 -18.22 -9.33
CA LYS A 679 16.41 -18.27 -8.08
C LYS A 679 15.47 -18.32 -6.87
N ALA A 680 15.68 -19.27 -5.96
CA ALA A 680 15.07 -19.28 -4.62
C ALA A 680 16.16 -19.55 -3.57
N PHE A 681 16.38 -18.59 -2.68
CA PHE A 681 17.14 -18.71 -1.44
C PHE A 681 16.48 -17.80 -0.39
N ALA A 682 15.60 -18.38 0.42
CA ALA A 682 15.13 -17.95 1.75
C ALA A 682 13.97 -18.89 2.14
N ALA A 683 14.18 -19.89 3.00
CA ALA A 683 13.14 -20.88 3.32
C ALA A 683 13.15 -21.38 4.78
N ASP A 684 14.11 -20.98 5.62
CA ASP A 684 14.15 -21.46 7.02
C ASP A 684 13.25 -20.64 7.98
N ASN A 685 13.14 -19.32 7.82
CA ASN A 685 12.25 -18.50 8.66
C ASN A 685 10.77 -18.76 8.36
N ASP A 686 10.42 -18.99 7.09
CA ASP A 686 9.03 -19.20 6.67
C ASP A 686 8.42 -20.46 7.32
N ASN A 687 9.21 -21.52 7.58
CA ASN A 687 8.68 -22.76 8.16
C ASN A 687 8.30 -22.66 9.64
N PHE A 688 9.05 -21.88 10.44
CA PHE A 688 8.69 -21.64 11.85
C PHE A 688 7.42 -20.79 11.93
N ASP A 689 7.36 -19.70 11.18
CA ASP A 689 6.21 -18.77 11.18
C ASP A 689 4.94 -19.42 10.62
N ILE A 690 5.06 -20.30 9.61
CA ILE A 690 3.94 -21.10 9.12
C ILE A 690 3.47 -22.07 10.19
N ALA A 691 4.36 -22.85 10.80
CA ALA A 691 3.97 -23.83 11.83
C ALA A 691 3.37 -23.18 13.10
N ALA A 692 3.86 -21.99 13.46
CA ALA A 692 3.36 -21.21 14.60
C ALA A 692 1.98 -20.59 14.36
N SER A 693 1.64 -20.27 13.10
CA SER A 693 0.39 -19.57 12.75
C SER A 693 -0.75 -20.49 12.32
N THR A 694 -0.47 -21.73 11.92
CA THR A 694 -1.50 -22.67 11.44
C THR A 694 -2.24 -23.43 12.55
N GLU A 695 -1.59 -23.68 13.70
CA GLU A 695 -2.15 -24.48 14.80
C GLU A 695 -1.87 -23.82 16.16
N THR A 696 -2.83 -23.87 17.09
CA THR A 696 -2.62 -23.30 18.43
C THR A 696 -1.78 -24.24 19.29
N ARG A 697 -0.73 -23.73 19.94
CA ARG A 697 0.24 -24.51 20.71
C ARG A 697 0.76 -23.75 21.93
N LEU A 698 1.20 -24.49 22.95
CA LEU A 698 1.90 -23.90 24.09
C LEU A 698 3.38 -23.69 23.74
N ALA A 699 4.00 -22.65 24.29
CA ALA A 699 5.39 -22.33 24.00
C ALA A 699 6.23 -22.10 25.26
N TYR A 700 7.49 -22.51 25.20
CA TYR A 700 8.50 -22.26 26.23
C TYR A 700 9.72 -21.54 25.65
N VAL A 701 10.34 -20.68 26.44
CA VAL A 701 11.54 -19.95 26.02
C VAL A 701 12.77 -20.84 26.13
N ILE A 702 13.56 -20.93 25.06
CA ILE A 702 14.82 -21.66 25.02
C ILE A 702 15.84 -20.90 25.87
N THR A 703 16.30 -21.55 26.95
CA THR A 703 17.15 -20.92 27.95
C THR A 703 18.65 -21.10 27.69
N GLY A 704 18.99 -22.04 26.80
CA GLY A 704 20.38 -22.47 26.55
C GLY A 704 20.86 -23.57 27.51
N ASP A 705 20.03 -23.96 28.48
CA ASP A 705 20.25 -25.14 29.32
C ASP A 705 19.36 -26.29 28.82
N THR A 706 19.98 -27.27 28.17
CA THR A 706 19.27 -28.38 27.51
C THR A 706 18.43 -29.20 28.48
N GLN A 707 18.83 -29.30 29.76
CA GLN A 707 18.05 -30.04 30.75
C GLN A 707 16.78 -29.28 31.15
N VAL A 708 16.87 -27.95 31.30
CA VAL A 708 15.72 -27.10 31.65
C VAL A 708 14.76 -26.97 30.48
N ASP A 709 15.29 -26.84 29.27
CA ASP A 709 14.50 -26.76 28.04
C ASP A 709 13.73 -28.06 27.80
N GLU A 710 14.35 -29.22 28.04
CA GLU A 710 13.70 -30.53 27.92
C GLU A 710 12.61 -30.73 28.99
N VAL A 711 12.84 -30.31 30.24
CA VAL A 711 11.81 -30.34 31.29
C VAL A 711 10.63 -29.44 30.94
N SER A 712 10.89 -28.28 30.35
CA SER A 712 9.85 -27.35 29.91
C SER A 712 9.00 -27.95 28.80
N ARG A 713 9.65 -28.60 27.82
CA ARG A 713 8.99 -29.32 26.73
C ARG A 713 8.09 -30.45 27.25
N GLU A 714 8.62 -31.31 28.11
CA GLU A 714 7.86 -32.43 28.70
C GLU A 714 6.72 -31.95 29.60
N GLY A 715 6.97 -30.89 30.39
CA GLY A 715 5.98 -30.28 31.26
C GLY A 715 4.80 -29.70 30.49
N LEU A 716 5.08 -28.91 29.44
CA LEU A 716 4.03 -28.35 28.60
C LEU A 716 3.31 -29.43 27.78
N ASN A 717 4.00 -30.52 27.40
CA ASN A 717 3.33 -31.63 26.72
C ASN A 717 2.36 -32.36 27.65
N GLY A 718 2.76 -32.59 28.90
CA GLY A 718 1.87 -33.11 29.95
C GLY A 718 0.67 -32.20 30.18
N LEU A 719 0.89 -30.87 30.18
CA LEU A 719 -0.19 -29.89 30.30
C LEU A 719 -1.12 -29.89 29.07
N SER A 720 -0.59 -29.98 27.85
CA SER A 720 -1.37 -30.12 26.61
C SER A 720 -2.27 -31.36 26.65
N ASN A 721 -1.75 -32.50 27.15
CA ASN A 721 -2.56 -33.70 27.36
C ASN A 721 -3.69 -33.48 28.36
N ALA A 722 -3.41 -32.83 29.49
CA ALA A 722 -4.43 -32.52 30.51
C ALA A 722 -5.51 -31.56 29.98
N LEU A 723 -5.12 -30.57 29.15
CA LEU A 723 -6.05 -29.65 28.48
C LEU A 723 -6.98 -30.39 27.51
N ARG A 724 -6.44 -31.27 26.66
CA ARG A 724 -7.25 -32.11 25.75
C ARG A 724 -8.24 -33.01 26.48
N GLN A 725 -7.85 -33.54 27.65
CA GLN A 725 -8.71 -34.43 28.43
C GLN A 725 -9.80 -33.70 29.21
N ARG A 726 -9.55 -32.46 29.64
CA ARG A 726 -10.39 -31.76 30.64
C ARG A 726 -11.09 -30.51 30.09
N THR A 727 -10.71 -30.03 28.91
CA THR A 727 -11.24 -28.83 28.27
C THR A 727 -11.56 -29.07 26.80
N ALA A 728 -12.22 -28.12 26.14
CA ALA A 728 -12.45 -28.14 24.69
C ALA A 728 -11.26 -27.58 23.87
N PHE A 729 -10.18 -27.18 24.55
CA PHE A 729 -8.99 -26.65 23.89
C PHE A 729 -8.02 -27.79 23.54
N GLU A 730 -7.72 -27.93 22.26
CA GLU A 730 -6.85 -28.99 21.72
C GLU A 730 -5.53 -28.40 21.18
N PRO A 731 -4.55 -28.09 22.04
CA PRO A 731 -3.26 -27.59 21.58
C PRO A 731 -2.46 -28.68 20.87
N ASP A 732 -1.66 -28.30 19.88
CA ASP A 732 -0.65 -29.14 19.25
C ASP A 732 0.60 -29.31 20.15
N ASP A 733 1.63 -30.00 19.66
CA ASP A 733 2.88 -30.23 20.39
C ASP A 733 3.55 -28.90 20.81
N PRO A 734 4.07 -28.80 22.05
CA PRO A 734 4.69 -27.57 22.54
C PRO A 734 5.93 -27.17 21.75
N MET A 735 6.15 -25.86 21.61
CA MET A 735 7.25 -25.33 20.81
C MET A 735 8.25 -24.50 21.62
N GLY A 736 9.54 -24.72 21.37
CA GLY A 736 10.61 -23.88 21.90
C GLY A 736 10.75 -22.60 21.10
N VAL A 737 10.90 -21.46 21.79
CA VAL A 737 10.96 -20.11 21.19
C VAL A 737 12.26 -19.41 21.58
N ASP A 738 12.99 -18.90 20.59
CA ASP A 738 14.11 -17.96 20.77
C ASP A 738 13.57 -16.52 20.70
N VAL A 739 13.43 -15.89 21.88
CA VAL A 739 12.86 -14.54 22.03
C VAL A 739 13.59 -13.45 21.25
N ALA A 740 14.85 -13.68 20.83
CA ALA A 740 15.60 -12.71 20.04
C ALA A 740 15.28 -12.80 18.54
N LYS A 741 14.85 -13.95 18.03
CA LYS A 741 14.68 -14.21 16.59
C LYS A 741 13.23 -14.43 16.21
N ASP A 742 12.54 -15.27 16.96
CA ASP A 742 11.26 -15.87 16.59
C ASP A 742 10.08 -14.94 16.90
N GLU A 743 9.05 -14.91 16.06
CA GLU A 743 7.86 -14.08 16.28
C GLU A 743 7.04 -14.57 17.47
N LEU A 744 6.78 -13.67 18.44
CA LEU A 744 6.12 -14.01 19.71
C LEU A 744 4.61 -13.90 19.63
N ALA A 745 4.09 -13.10 18.69
CA ALA A 745 2.67 -12.78 18.58
C ALA A 745 1.74 -13.99 18.36
N PHE A 746 2.29 -15.14 17.96
CA PHE A 746 1.53 -16.37 17.73
C PHE A 746 1.18 -17.15 19.01
N PHE A 747 1.80 -16.81 20.16
CA PHE A 747 1.58 -17.55 21.41
C PHE A 747 0.79 -16.70 22.41
N PRO A 748 -0.36 -17.16 22.91
CA PRO A 748 -1.09 -16.45 23.97
C PRO A 748 -0.36 -16.47 25.32
N LEU A 749 0.41 -17.53 25.58
CA LEU A 749 1.16 -17.75 26.82
C LEU A 749 2.55 -18.30 26.50
N LEU A 750 3.58 -17.67 27.07
CA LEU A 750 4.96 -18.16 27.09
C LEU A 750 5.35 -18.63 28.49
N TYR A 751 5.86 -19.84 28.60
CA TYR A 751 6.52 -20.34 29.82
C TYR A 751 8.01 -20.02 29.78
N TRP A 752 8.53 -19.29 30.76
CA TRP A 752 9.92 -18.90 30.81
C TRP A 752 10.56 -19.29 32.15
N PRO A 753 11.34 -20.38 32.19
CA PRO A 753 12.10 -20.72 33.38
C PRO A 753 13.36 -19.86 33.50
N MET A 754 13.63 -19.34 34.70
CA MET A 754 14.82 -18.57 35.01
C MET A 754 15.98 -19.49 35.35
N THR A 755 17.11 -19.32 34.67
CA THR A 755 18.35 -20.04 34.97
C THR A 755 19.48 -19.06 35.29
N ALA A 756 20.48 -19.48 36.05
CA ALA A 756 21.56 -18.58 36.47
C ALA A 756 22.37 -18.02 35.27
N ASN A 757 22.47 -18.81 34.19
CA ASN A 757 23.39 -18.59 33.06
C ASN A 757 22.74 -17.89 31.86
N GLN A 758 21.49 -17.43 31.95
CA GLN A 758 20.85 -16.68 30.86
C GLN A 758 21.59 -15.34 30.60
N PRO A 759 21.98 -15.07 29.33
CA PRO A 759 22.65 -13.82 28.98
C PRO A 759 21.71 -12.62 29.08
N PRO A 760 22.23 -11.39 29.25
CA PRO A 760 21.40 -10.18 29.19
C PRO A 760 20.77 -10.02 27.80
N LEU A 761 19.55 -9.50 27.77
CA LEU A 761 18.80 -9.27 26.54
C LEU A 761 19.24 -7.97 25.87
N SER A 762 19.22 -7.95 24.53
CA SER A 762 19.46 -6.72 23.76
C SER A 762 18.28 -5.74 23.93
N PRO A 763 18.49 -4.42 23.73
CA PRO A 763 17.40 -3.45 23.78
C PRO A 763 16.26 -3.73 22.78
N GLU A 764 16.60 -4.29 21.62
CA GLU A 764 15.61 -4.69 20.60
C GLU A 764 14.77 -5.88 21.07
N THR A 765 15.40 -6.89 21.66
CA THR A 765 14.71 -8.05 22.25
C THR A 765 13.81 -7.64 23.42
N LEU A 766 14.27 -6.72 24.28
CA LEU A 766 13.44 -6.16 25.35
C LEU A 766 12.23 -5.42 24.77
N GLY A 767 12.40 -4.61 23.73
CA GLY A 767 11.29 -3.95 23.04
C GLY A 767 10.27 -4.93 22.45
N LYS A 768 10.73 -6.09 21.93
CA LYS A 768 9.86 -7.16 21.42
C LYS A 768 9.04 -7.81 22.53
N ILE A 769 9.66 -8.10 23.67
CA ILE A 769 8.99 -8.67 24.85
C ILE A 769 7.98 -7.66 25.45
N ASP A 770 8.33 -6.37 25.52
CA ASP A 770 7.42 -5.30 25.94
C ASP A 770 6.19 -5.20 25.02
N ALA A 771 6.42 -5.21 23.70
CA ALA A 771 5.35 -5.18 22.71
C ALA A 771 4.46 -6.43 22.79
N TYR A 772 5.03 -7.62 22.99
CA TYR A 772 4.27 -8.85 23.20
C TYR A 772 3.34 -8.74 24.42
N MET A 773 3.87 -8.30 25.57
CA MET A 773 3.08 -8.12 26.81
C MET A 773 1.99 -7.04 26.69
N LYS A 774 2.25 -5.94 25.96
CA LYS A 774 1.30 -4.85 25.75
C LYS A 774 0.19 -5.17 24.74
N ASN A 775 0.44 -6.13 23.85
CA ASN A 775 -0.53 -6.57 22.83
C ASN A 775 -1.29 -7.84 23.25
N GLY A 776 -1.38 -8.13 24.55
CA GLY A 776 -2.19 -9.21 25.10
C GLY A 776 -1.47 -10.55 25.31
N GLY A 777 -0.18 -10.64 25.00
CA GLY A 777 0.64 -11.82 25.30
C GLY A 777 0.93 -11.95 26.80
N MET A 778 0.84 -13.17 27.34
CA MET A 778 1.17 -13.47 28.73
C MET A 778 2.51 -14.20 28.84
N ILE A 779 3.31 -13.86 29.86
CA ILE A 779 4.53 -14.61 30.22
C ILE A 779 4.43 -15.11 31.67
N LEU A 780 4.60 -16.43 31.85
CA LEU A 780 4.84 -17.05 33.14
C LEU A 780 6.35 -17.19 33.37
N PHE A 781 6.91 -16.33 34.21
CA PHE A 781 8.28 -16.45 34.70
C PHE A 781 8.33 -17.40 35.89
N ASP A 782 9.05 -18.51 35.74
CA ASP A 782 9.25 -19.48 36.81
C ASP A 782 10.67 -19.36 37.36
N THR A 783 10.81 -18.78 38.56
CA THR A 783 12.12 -18.58 39.19
C THR A 783 12.69 -19.85 39.80
N ARG A 784 11.83 -20.86 40.07
CA ARG A 784 12.22 -22.19 40.61
C ARG A 784 12.96 -22.13 41.97
N ASP A 785 12.92 -21.00 42.66
CA ASP A 785 13.68 -20.75 43.89
C ASP A 785 13.06 -21.38 45.16
N GLN A 786 11.84 -21.94 45.09
CA GLN A 786 11.14 -22.43 46.30
C GLN A 786 11.90 -23.54 47.03
N GLN A 787 12.69 -24.34 46.31
CA GLN A 787 13.56 -25.37 46.90
C GLN A 787 14.60 -24.78 47.86
N GLU A 788 15.15 -23.62 47.53
CA GLU A 788 16.19 -22.95 48.31
C GLU A 788 15.61 -22.21 49.52
N ALA A 789 14.41 -21.63 49.36
CA ALA A 789 13.66 -20.99 50.44
C ALA A 789 13.32 -22.00 51.56
N LEU A 790 12.95 -23.24 51.19
CA LEU A 790 12.69 -24.33 52.14
C LEU A 790 13.97 -24.85 52.84
N SER A 791 15.14 -24.55 52.28
CA SER A 791 16.45 -24.95 52.81
C SER A 791 17.06 -23.92 53.77
N GLY A 792 16.34 -22.83 54.09
CA GLY A 792 16.74 -21.84 55.11
C GLY A 792 17.68 -20.73 54.64
N ALA A 793 17.93 -20.60 53.34
CA ALA A 793 18.74 -19.52 52.77
C ALA A 793 17.91 -18.23 52.64
N GLY A 794 18.08 -17.27 53.55
CA GLY A 794 17.40 -15.97 53.49
C GLY A 794 18.00 -15.04 52.43
N GLY A 795 17.29 -14.85 51.31
CA GLY A 795 17.64 -13.89 50.25
C GLY A 795 16.85 -14.14 48.96
N ASN A 796 16.89 -13.20 48.01
CA ASN A 796 16.36 -13.42 46.65
C ASN A 796 17.17 -14.53 45.97
N GLY A 797 16.52 -15.64 45.61
CA GLY A 797 17.16 -16.80 44.98
C GLY A 797 17.81 -16.48 43.61
N PRO A 798 18.66 -17.38 43.07
CA PRO A 798 19.30 -17.24 41.77
C PRO A 798 18.32 -16.91 40.64
N GLY A 799 17.14 -17.54 40.61
CA GLY A 799 16.13 -17.29 39.59
C GLY A 799 15.54 -15.88 39.67
N ALA A 800 15.18 -15.43 40.87
CA ALA A 800 14.70 -14.07 41.10
C ALA A 800 15.75 -13.00 40.72
N ARG A 801 17.04 -13.25 40.98
CA ARG A 801 18.14 -12.37 40.55
C ARG A 801 18.33 -12.36 39.03
N THR A 802 18.18 -13.49 38.36
CA THR A 802 18.18 -13.53 36.89
C THR A 802 17.00 -12.74 36.34
N LEU A 803 15.79 -12.95 36.87
CA LEU A 803 14.60 -12.22 36.44
C LEU A 803 14.78 -10.70 36.55
N GLN A 804 15.25 -10.22 37.71
CA GLN A 804 15.53 -8.80 37.92
C GLN A 804 16.56 -8.25 36.94
N ARG A 805 17.60 -9.03 36.61
CA ARG A 805 18.64 -8.65 35.65
C ARG A 805 18.10 -8.59 34.22
N LEU A 806 17.30 -9.58 33.81
CA LEU A 806 16.73 -9.66 32.46
C LEU A 806 15.68 -8.57 32.22
N LEU A 807 14.90 -8.22 33.25
CA LEU A 807 13.81 -7.25 33.12
C LEU A 807 14.17 -5.83 33.59
N ALA A 808 15.42 -5.55 33.94
CA ALA A 808 15.87 -4.23 34.45
C ALA A 808 15.64 -3.05 33.48
N GLY A 809 15.41 -3.33 32.20
CA GLY A 809 15.10 -2.34 31.17
C GLY A 809 13.63 -2.28 30.72
N LEU A 810 12.74 -3.05 31.37
CA LEU A 810 11.31 -3.11 31.05
C LEU A 810 10.48 -2.31 32.06
N ASP A 811 9.51 -1.56 31.57
CA ASP A 811 8.54 -0.84 32.40
C ASP A 811 7.43 -1.82 32.83
N LEU A 812 7.67 -2.57 33.91
CA LEU A 812 6.74 -3.57 34.43
C LEU A 812 5.68 -2.91 35.33
N PRO A 813 4.42 -3.38 35.27
CA PRO A 813 3.41 -2.95 36.22
C PRO A 813 3.81 -3.33 37.66
N ALA A 814 3.27 -2.60 38.65
CA ALA A 814 3.42 -2.99 40.05
C ALA A 814 2.95 -4.43 40.24
N LEU A 815 3.69 -5.23 41.01
CA LEU A 815 3.39 -6.65 41.24
C LEU A 815 2.76 -6.83 42.62
N GLU A 816 1.74 -7.67 42.70
CA GLU A 816 1.14 -8.10 43.96
C GLU A 816 1.00 -9.64 44.02
N PRO A 817 1.01 -10.26 45.22
CA PRO A 817 0.65 -11.66 45.35
C PRO A 817 -0.79 -11.85 44.89
N VAL A 818 -1.09 -12.93 44.15
CA VAL A 818 -2.42 -13.18 43.60
C VAL A 818 -3.51 -13.03 44.66
N PRO A 819 -4.40 -12.02 44.54
CA PRO A 819 -5.48 -11.82 45.50
C PRO A 819 -6.45 -13.01 45.53
N ALA A 820 -7.07 -13.30 46.68
CA ALA A 820 -7.99 -14.43 46.81
C ALA A 820 -9.20 -14.37 45.83
N ASN A 821 -9.63 -13.16 45.46
CA ASN A 821 -10.71 -12.89 44.52
C ASN A 821 -10.26 -12.73 43.05
N HIS A 822 -8.97 -12.92 42.75
CA HIS A 822 -8.40 -12.74 41.41
C HIS A 822 -9.02 -13.72 40.41
N VAL A 823 -9.19 -13.33 39.15
CA VAL A 823 -9.84 -14.18 38.12
C VAL A 823 -9.12 -15.51 37.94
N LEU A 824 -7.78 -15.51 38.02
CA LEU A 824 -6.94 -16.71 37.94
C LEU A 824 -7.33 -17.82 38.94
N THR A 825 -7.87 -17.48 40.11
CA THR A 825 -8.32 -18.48 41.11
C THR A 825 -9.57 -19.22 40.67
N ARG A 826 -10.24 -18.76 39.60
CA ARG A 826 -11.54 -19.26 39.11
C ARG A 826 -11.68 -19.27 37.59
N SER A 827 -10.56 -19.23 36.85
CA SER A 827 -10.57 -19.24 35.38
C SER A 827 -11.14 -20.54 34.82
N PHE A 828 -10.88 -21.68 35.47
CA PHE A 828 -11.50 -22.97 35.11
C PHE A 828 -11.86 -23.79 36.36
N TYR A 829 -10.88 -24.11 37.18
CA TYR A 829 -11.05 -24.67 38.52
C TYR A 829 -11.04 -23.59 39.59
N LEU A 830 -11.64 -23.88 40.74
CA LEU A 830 -11.52 -23.07 41.95
C LEU A 830 -10.24 -23.44 42.70
N LEU A 831 -9.29 -22.51 42.76
CA LEU A 831 -7.98 -22.65 43.37
C LEU A 831 -7.88 -21.76 44.61
N LYS A 832 -7.20 -22.26 45.65
CA LYS A 832 -6.84 -21.49 46.85
C LYS A 832 -5.36 -21.15 46.89
N ASP A 833 -4.55 -22.10 46.43
CA ASP A 833 -3.10 -22.02 46.37
C ASP A 833 -2.63 -22.44 44.97
N PHE A 834 -1.39 -22.10 44.63
CA PHE A 834 -0.80 -22.36 43.30
C PHE A 834 0.42 -23.29 43.40
N PRO A 835 0.27 -24.55 43.85
CA PRO A 835 1.41 -25.45 43.97
C PRO A 835 1.93 -25.87 42.59
N GLY A 836 3.25 -26.03 42.50
CA GLY A 836 3.93 -26.72 41.41
C GLY A 836 4.58 -27.98 41.95
N ARG A 837 5.83 -28.24 41.55
CA ARG A 837 6.63 -29.31 42.15
C ARG A 837 6.84 -29.04 43.63
N TRP A 838 7.00 -27.78 44.01
CA TRP A 838 7.06 -27.32 45.38
C TRP A 838 5.74 -26.68 45.80
N ALA A 839 5.37 -26.85 47.08
CA ALA A 839 4.26 -26.13 47.69
C ALA A 839 4.76 -24.95 48.54
N GLY A 840 3.88 -23.97 48.76
CA GLY A 840 4.13 -22.83 49.65
C GLY A 840 4.78 -21.61 49.00
N GLY A 841 5.19 -21.66 47.73
CA GLY A 841 5.64 -20.47 47.01
C GLY A 841 4.46 -19.60 46.57
N GLN A 842 4.62 -18.28 46.68
CA GLN A 842 3.62 -17.30 46.27
C GLN A 842 3.66 -17.08 44.75
N LEU A 843 2.48 -17.00 44.14
CA LEU A 843 2.33 -16.58 42.74
C LEU A 843 2.04 -15.07 42.73
N TRP A 844 2.74 -14.34 41.88
CA TRP A 844 2.61 -12.90 41.73
C TRP A 844 2.02 -12.56 40.37
N VAL A 845 1.18 -11.54 40.33
CA VAL A 845 0.55 -10.98 39.13
C VAL A 845 0.74 -9.47 39.12
N ALA A 846 0.43 -8.83 37.99
CA ALA A 846 0.27 -7.39 37.94
C ALA A 846 -0.85 -6.96 38.91
N ALA A 847 -0.61 -5.89 39.67
CA ALA A 847 -1.50 -5.38 40.69
C ALA A 847 -2.81 -4.86 40.10
N SER A 848 -3.91 -5.26 40.72
CA SER A 848 -5.28 -4.87 40.37
C SER A 848 -5.73 -3.69 41.23
N ASP A 849 -6.04 -2.53 40.62
CA ASP A 849 -6.50 -1.31 41.30
C ASP A 849 -7.91 -1.47 41.93
N SER A 850 -8.03 -2.29 42.98
CA SER A 850 -9.31 -2.67 43.58
C SER A 850 -9.55 -2.11 44.99
N GLY A 851 -8.74 -1.16 45.47
CA GLY A 851 -8.80 -0.68 46.85
C GLY A 851 -8.75 0.83 47.13
N SER A 852 -8.53 1.72 46.15
CA SER A 852 -8.41 3.17 46.42
C SER A 852 -9.70 3.94 46.10
N THR A 853 -10.14 4.78 47.04
CA THR A 853 -11.13 5.86 46.80
C THR A 853 -10.50 7.08 46.11
N ASP A 854 -9.22 6.97 45.75
CA ASP A 854 -8.45 7.86 44.88
C ASP A 854 -8.31 7.23 43.49
N THR A 855 -8.75 7.92 42.44
CA THR A 855 -8.85 7.40 41.07
C THR A 855 -7.61 7.67 40.20
N THR A 856 -6.41 7.62 40.76
CA THR A 856 -5.14 7.98 40.07
C THR A 856 -4.24 6.81 39.66
N SER A 857 -4.67 5.56 39.81
CA SER A 857 -3.98 4.40 39.23
C SER A 857 -4.98 3.57 38.41
N LEU A 858 -4.73 3.49 37.10
CA LEU A 858 -5.52 2.69 36.14
C LEU A 858 -4.65 2.21 34.96
N THR A 859 -3.44 1.73 35.22
CA THR A 859 -2.56 1.15 34.18
C THR A 859 -2.80 -0.35 33.92
N ALA A 860 -3.73 -1.00 34.64
CA ALA A 860 -4.00 -2.43 34.51
C ALA A 860 -5.28 -2.78 33.69
N ARG A 861 -5.68 -1.98 32.69
CA ARG A 861 -6.91 -2.23 31.90
C ARG A 861 -6.73 -2.36 30.38
N THR A 862 -5.50 -2.53 29.89
CA THR A 862 -5.21 -2.68 28.45
C THR A 862 -5.25 -4.12 27.92
N ASN A 863 -5.29 -5.14 28.79
CA ASN A 863 -5.26 -6.56 28.40
C ASN A 863 -6.54 -7.32 28.83
N ASP A 864 -7.75 -6.77 28.63
CA ASP A 864 -9.01 -7.41 29.04
C ASP A 864 -8.97 -7.98 30.48
N GLY A 865 -8.35 -7.27 31.44
CA GLY A 865 -8.21 -7.73 32.84
C GLY A 865 -7.28 -8.94 33.06
N VAL A 866 -6.50 -9.33 32.05
CA VAL A 866 -5.49 -10.40 32.10
C VAL A 866 -4.12 -9.84 32.48
N SER A 867 -3.46 -10.45 33.46
CA SER A 867 -2.11 -10.08 33.86
C SER A 867 -1.10 -10.46 32.76
N PRO A 868 -0.37 -9.49 32.15
CA PRO A 868 0.65 -9.80 31.13
C PRO A 868 1.83 -10.58 31.70
N ILE A 869 2.07 -10.45 33.00
CA ILE A 869 3.18 -11.05 33.70
C ILE A 869 2.67 -11.88 34.87
N ILE A 870 3.17 -13.10 34.99
CA ILE A 870 2.95 -13.98 36.14
C ILE A 870 4.30 -14.46 36.61
N ILE A 871 4.61 -14.34 37.91
CA ILE A 871 5.88 -14.79 38.47
C ILE A 871 5.59 -15.81 39.56
N GLY A 872 6.13 -17.01 39.41
CA GLY A 872 6.07 -18.04 40.45
C GLY A 872 7.42 -18.71 40.68
N SER A 873 7.53 -19.46 41.78
CA SER A 873 8.79 -20.06 42.23
C SER A 873 8.72 -21.59 42.37
N ASN A 874 7.59 -22.20 42.02
CA ASN A 874 7.24 -23.56 42.41
C ASN A 874 7.68 -24.66 41.42
N ASP A 875 8.46 -24.34 40.37
CA ASP A 875 8.95 -25.31 39.36
C ASP A 875 7.77 -26.07 38.70
N TYR A 876 6.94 -25.32 37.98
CA TYR A 876 5.65 -25.80 37.46
C TYR A 876 5.79 -26.86 36.36
N ALA A 877 6.69 -26.64 35.40
CA ALA A 877 6.91 -27.59 34.30
C ALA A 877 7.31 -28.98 34.82
N ALA A 878 8.13 -29.05 35.87
CA ALA A 878 8.53 -30.32 36.47
C ALA A 878 7.36 -31.07 37.11
N ALA A 879 6.33 -30.37 37.62
CA ALA A 879 5.13 -31.02 38.16
C ALA A 879 4.23 -31.61 37.06
N TRP A 880 4.18 -30.94 35.90
CA TRP A 880 3.39 -31.35 34.74
C TRP A 880 4.10 -32.39 33.86
N ALA A 881 5.42 -32.53 34.00
CA ALA A 881 6.20 -33.43 33.16
C ALA A 881 5.83 -34.90 33.39
N VAL A 882 5.41 -35.54 32.30
CA VAL A 882 5.06 -36.96 32.24
C VAL A 882 5.93 -37.66 31.21
N ASP A 883 6.19 -38.95 31.42
CA ASP A 883 6.85 -39.81 30.43
C ASP A 883 5.87 -40.24 29.31
N ASN A 884 6.39 -40.97 28.31
CA ASN A 884 5.59 -41.48 27.19
C ASN A 884 4.48 -42.46 27.61
N ASN A 885 4.49 -42.95 28.86
CA ASN A 885 3.47 -43.82 29.42
C ASN A 885 2.48 -43.05 30.33
N GLY A 886 2.54 -41.71 30.34
CA GLY A 886 1.69 -40.85 31.16
C GLY A 886 2.04 -40.84 32.65
N ARG A 887 3.20 -41.35 33.05
CA ARG A 887 3.65 -41.36 34.45
C ARG A 887 4.44 -40.10 34.77
N ALA A 888 4.21 -39.53 35.94
CA ALA A 888 4.94 -38.34 36.37
C ALA A 888 6.45 -38.57 36.49
N ARG A 889 7.23 -37.65 35.93
CA ARG A 889 8.70 -37.77 35.87
C ARG A 889 9.41 -37.27 37.13
N TYR A 890 8.87 -36.22 37.77
CA TYR A 890 9.48 -35.62 38.95
C TYR A 890 8.58 -35.76 40.20
N PRO A 891 9.15 -36.03 41.38
CA PRO A 891 8.39 -36.02 42.63
C PRO A 891 8.00 -34.60 43.03
N VAL A 892 6.76 -34.44 43.51
CA VAL A 892 6.28 -33.20 44.14
C VAL A 892 6.58 -33.23 45.63
N VAL A 893 6.76 -32.07 46.27
CA VAL A 893 7.14 -31.91 47.69
C VAL A 893 6.24 -30.86 48.35
N PRO A 894 5.63 -31.13 49.53
CA PRO A 894 5.88 -32.25 50.46
C PRO A 894 5.37 -33.63 49.99
N GLY A 895 4.62 -33.70 48.89
CA GLY A 895 4.24 -34.97 48.25
C GLY A 895 2.74 -35.18 48.08
N GLY A 896 2.39 -36.30 47.46
CA GLY A 896 1.01 -36.79 47.31
C GLY A 896 0.35 -36.42 45.97
N GLU A 897 -0.50 -37.34 45.47
CA GLU A 897 -1.25 -37.16 44.22
C GLU A 897 -2.14 -35.92 44.22
N ARG A 898 -2.62 -35.51 45.40
CA ARG A 898 -3.41 -34.29 45.55
C ARG A 898 -2.63 -33.03 45.16
N GLN A 899 -1.34 -32.95 45.47
CA GLN A 899 -0.52 -31.81 45.08
C GLN A 899 -0.32 -31.78 43.57
N ARG A 900 -0.06 -32.95 42.96
CA ARG A 900 0.11 -33.07 41.51
C ARG A 900 -1.15 -32.71 40.74
N GLU A 901 -2.30 -33.24 41.16
CA GLU A 901 -3.61 -32.86 40.63
C GLU A 901 -3.84 -31.35 40.76
N MET A 902 -3.47 -30.74 41.88
CA MET A 902 -3.60 -29.29 42.04
C MET A 902 -2.65 -28.53 41.10
N ALA A 903 -1.43 -28.99 40.89
CA ALA A 903 -0.49 -28.40 39.95
C ALA A 903 -1.03 -28.46 38.50
N GLU A 904 -1.61 -29.58 38.07
CA GLU A 904 -2.29 -29.67 36.76
C GLU A 904 -3.43 -28.65 36.64
N ARG A 905 -4.25 -28.50 37.68
CA ARG A 905 -5.33 -27.49 37.69
C ARG A 905 -4.80 -26.06 37.62
N VAL A 906 -3.65 -25.78 38.24
CA VAL A 906 -2.97 -24.48 38.11
C VAL A 906 -2.59 -24.23 36.66
N GLY A 907 -1.98 -25.21 35.99
CA GLY A 907 -1.64 -25.11 34.57
C GLY A 907 -2.86 -24.86 33.68
N ILE A 908 -3.95 -25.59 33.90
CA ILE A 908 -5.21 -25.41 33.15
C ILE A 908 -5.79 -24.01 33.42
N ASN A 909 -5.81 -23.54 34.67
CA ASN A 909 -6.29 -22.19 34.98
C ASN A 909 -5.44 -21.11 34.31
N LEU A 910 -4.12 -21.26 34.24
CA LEU A 910 -3.21 -20.31 33.57
C LEU A 910 -3.51 -20.22 32.07
N VAL A 911 -3.62 -21.37 31.39
CA VAL A 911 -3.91 -21.40 29.94
C VAL A 911 -5.31 -20.87 29.65
N MET A 912 -6.32 -21.29 30.42
CA MET A 912 -7.67 -20.77 30.25
C MET A 912 -7.75 -19.26 30.57
N TYR A 913 -6.98 -18.77 31.54
CA TYR A 913 -6.89 -17.35 31.83
C TYR A 913 -6.29 -16.56 30.66
N ALA A 914 -5.24 -17.07 30.03
CA ALA A 914 -4.63 -16.44 28.86
C ALA A 914 -5.56 -16.44 27.63
N LEU A 915 -6.33 -17.51 27.42
CA LEU A 915 -7.20 -17.66 26.23
C LEU A 915 -8.56 -16.96 26.35
N THR A 916 -9.10 -16.79 27.55
CA THR A 916 -10.52 -16.38 27.73
C THR A 916 -10.74 -15.00 28.36
N GLY A 917 -9.66 -14.29 28.73
CA GLY A 917 -9.79 -12.89 29.15
C GLY A 917 -10.58 -12.68 30.46
N ASN A 918 -11.23 -11.53 30.57
CA ASN A 918 -12.12 -11.14 31.67
C ASN A 918 -13.59 -11.59 31.50
N TYR A 919 -13.94 -12.38 30.48
CA TYR A 919 -15.34 -12.77 30.20
C TYR A 919 -16.09 -13.33 31.43
N LYS A 920 -15.38 -14.02 32.34
CA LYS A 920 -15.95 -14.54 33.60
C LYS A 920 -16.07 -13.52 34.73
N SER A 921 -15.34 -12.41 34.69
CA SER A 921 -15.53 -11.31 35.65
C SER A 921 -16.76 -10.47 35.33
N ASP A 922 -17.09 -10.30 34.04
CA ASP A 922 -18.24 -9.51 33.60
C ASP A 922 -19.58 -10.17 33.92
N GLN A 923 -19.71 -11.50 33.79
CA GLN A 923 -20.94 -12.21 34.13
C GLN A 923 -21.31 -12.17 35.62
N VAL A 924 -20.33 -12.03 36.52
CA VAL A 924 -20.57 -12.03 37.97
C VAL A 924 -21.13 -10.67 38.45
N HIS A 925 -20.93 -9.59 37.69
CA HIS A 925 -21.41 -8.25 38.03
C HIS A 925 -22.80 -7.91 37.46
N ILE A 926 -23.33 -8.72 36.54
CA ILE A 926 -24.64 -8.51 35.91
C ILE A 926 -25.80 -8.45 36.94
N PRO A 927 -25.89 -9.31 37.97
CA PRO A 927 -26.97 -9.23 38.96
C PRO A 927 -26.96 -7.91 39.74
N ALA A 928 -25.78 -7.42 40.14
CA ALA A 928 -25.62 -6.18 40.90
C ALA A 928 -25.84 -4.91 40.05
N LEU A 929 -25.60 -4.99 38.73
CA LEU A 929 -25.88 -3.91 37.78
C LEU A 929 -27.38 -3.82 37.45
N LEU A 930 -28.07 -4.95 37.34
CA LEU A 930 -29.53 -5.01 37.15
C LEU A 930 -30.29 -4.49 38.37
N GLU A 931 -29.78 -4.72 39.58
CA GLU A 931 -30.36 -4.19 40.83
C GLU A 931 -30.20 -2.66 40.97
N ARG A 932 -29.12 -2.09 40.41
CA ARG A 932 -28.89 -0.62 40.37
C ARG A 932 -29.65 0.11 39.26
N LEU A 933 -30.00 -0.56 38.17
CA LEU A 933 -30.81 0.00 37.08
C LEU A 933 -32.32 -0.06 37.35
N GLY A 934 -32.73 -0.76 38.41
CA GLY A 934 -34.13 -0.94 38.83
C GLY A 934 -34.58 -0.07 40.00
N GLN A 935 -33.81 0.94 40.43
CA GLN A 935 -34.19 1.92 41.47
C GLN A 935 -34.23 3.35 40.94
#